data_AF-A0AA96VIT9-F1
#
_entry.id   AF-A0AA96VIT9-F1
#
_cell.length_a   1.000
_cell.length_b   1.000
_cell.length_c   1.000
_cell.angle_alpha   90.00
_cell.angle_beta   90.00
_cell.angle_gamma   90.00
#
_symmetry.space_group_name_H-M   'P 1'
#
loop_
_entity.id
_entity.type
_entity.pdbx_description
1 polymer ?
#
loop_
_entity_poly.entity_id
_entity_poly.type
_entity_poly.pdbx_seq_one_letter_code
_entity_poly.pdbx_strand_id
1 'polypeptide(L)'
;MVLLLFFTSAACAAQIPISSIADLEKIGNHGSYPLDGDYILMNDITITDTWAPIGNTSSPFFGTFDGNNKSIIFESSGAYVGFDSPGRIQEDGYGLFGKVGRPDRNKKVEIKNVNLVLESNLKSGSNFGSLVGIVNGSSSYPFSMENCSLTSDGDFKIEGGNSFGGLVGRVDSAAVFKNCSISDSSGSVSVIGNSQFVGGLIGYIFPGNVTLTGCSFSGNVDGSSLSAGGLIGSARGTIIDNCYATGTVSGERSIGGLVGDYGGKINNSYADCTVTKKDTDYAAGGLVGYITSTSSISNCYAEGKVVSVGRSSGLVGYVDSPSSLNISDCYSLCDVEAGDLAAGGIVGFSKSGNVNISNSYFAGTISLDSGADPGSKIGGIVGFSGGTVNGCIYLSDSVDATNGEEIVRGTGVSSADMKKIETYESAGWFISEGKDASKAWIINEGGYPYLYAFDRIVQISSVDELKLIGSGEYNPLKGYNYTPDGDYVLTKNITITDNTWKTIGNQSEPFLGTFDGQGNSITFASSSGTTTLDNSEIVNSRGFGLFGTVGKTGWDKEIVIQNVKVVLKSNLTIDELSSGRDEIGALVGNVSLNSPDTFLMKNCSLTSQSNYNIDGDNGVGGLVGSVENGSLIDCSVSGKISILGSRELGGLAGYAKYDSIENCSVSGTVSVIGDDYVGGLVGSSMFNDFDKCSVSGNILLSAVDDYIGGLSGYDTGSVFESCFVSGNGSITAGGMSAGGLLGLTSSGTDITECFVSGNISVTSDTSAGGLIGQFDDSSVKDCYSTAIVKANDTVGGLVGDLSTLSTLESSYFAGKVSFDDGATASSLIGGISGSANVPAALDDCLYSYEFIEDVDTETPYSGLVLLGIETSSANMKKIGTYLNEGDSPLVSASWDITTDSKAGSTWFILAGQYPKLTATYVPPAKSSGGGGGTGGATIVDPSSPTPGADGAFGDGELGGDGALGDGALGGDGELGADGMPISGDSGSGSATGNASSGGKYVGDDQKLSRKILAGFSNEEGGINRTSYLLIGIGLIIVICCVAYYLYKKRE
;
A
#
# COMPACT_ATOMS: atom_id res chain seq x y z
N MET A 1 37.13 3.26 53.55
CA MET A 1 38.07 3.94 52.63
C MET A 1 38.65 2.93 51.64
N VAL A 2 37.80 2.22 50.88
CA VAL A 2 38.06 1.49 49.62
C VAL A 2 36.64 1.20 49.06
N LEU A 3 35.97 2.20 48.50
CA LEU A 3 34.71 2.00 47.75
C LEU A 3 34.44 3.23 46.87
N LEU A 4 35.40 3.54 46.00
CA LEU A 4 35.26 4.54 44.94
C LEU A 4 36.27 4.12 43.88
N LEU A 5 35.91 3.17 43.00
CA LEU A 5 36.66 2.85 41.76
C LEU A 5 36.00 1.81 40.83
N PHE A 6 34.66 1.69 40.79
CA PHE A 6 33.97 0.94 39.72
C PHE A 6 32.65 1.63 39.32
N PHE A 7 32.76 2.85 38.81
CA PHE A 7 31.78 3.47 37.91
C PHE A 7 32.56 4.29 36.89
N THR A 8 33.09 3.63 35.87
CA THR A 8 33.26 4.29 34.57
C THR A 8 32.09 3.85 33.73
N SER A 9 30.95 4.49 33.97
CA SER A 9 29.92 4.63 32.94
C SER A 9 30.59 5.21 31.71
N ALA A 10 30.35 4.62 30.54
CA ALA A 10 30.45 5.38 29.29
C ALA A 10 29.54 6.59 29.46
N ALA A 11 30.12 7.74 29.79
CA ALA A 11 29.42 9.00 29.69
C ALA A 11 29.05 9.14 28.22
N CYS A 12 27.76 9.05 27.90
CA CYS A 12 27.25 9.56 26.64
C CYS A 12 27.67 11.03 26.59
N ALA A 13 28.67 11.36 25.78
CA ALA A 13 29.03 12.74 25.55
C ALA A 13 27.80 13.41 24.94
N ALA A 14 27.24 14.41 25.63
CA ALA A 14 26.13 15.16 25.09
C ALA A 14 26.57 15.82 23.78
N GLN A 15 25.80 15.63 22.71
CA GLN A 15 26.08 16.29 21.44
C GLN A 15 26.10 17.81 21.63
N ILE A 16 27.03 18.48 20.96
CA ILE A 16 27.19 19.92 20.99
C ILE A 16 26.19 20.51 19.96
N PRO A 17 25.17 21.27 20.40
CA PRO A 17 24.19 21.84 19.50
C PRO A 17 24.80 22.98 18.67
N ILE A 18 24.47 23.00 17.39
CA ILE A 18 24.81 24.06 16.43
C ILE A 18 23.51 24.74 16.01
N SER A 19 23.30 25.98 16.46
CA SER A 19 22.06 26.72 16.22
C SER A 19 22.25 27.94 15.31
N SER A 20 23.49 28.28 14.97
CA SER A 20 23.86 29.47 14.20
C SER A 20 25.16 29.24 13.42
N ILE A 21 25.40 30.07 12.39
CA ILE A 21 26.66 30.07 11.64
C ILE A 21 27.87 30.29 12.56
N ALA A 22 27.75 31.17 13.55
CA ALA A 22 28.81 31.44 14.53
C ALA A 22 29.14 30.22 15.40
N ASP A 23 28.20 29.28 15.61
CA ASP A 23 28.50 28.03 16.31
C ASP A 23 29.24 27.05 15.40
N LEU A 24 28.89 27.03 14.11
CA LEU A 24 29.55 26.19 13.11
C LEU A 24 31.02 26.61 12.92
N GLU A 25 31.30 27.92 12.88
CA GLU A 25 32.66 28.49 12.77
C GLU A 25 33.56 28.20 13.99
N LYS A 26 32.97 27.92 15.16
CA LYS A 26 33.73 27.60 16.38
C LYS A 26 34.37 26.21 16.31
N ILE A 27 33.90 25.30 15.45
CA ILE A 27 34.41 23.93 15.37
C ILE A 27 35.90 23.94 14.99
N GLY A 28 36.73 23.48 15.92
CA GLY A 28 38.20 23.49 15.84
C GLY A 28 38.89 24.80 16.20
N ASN A 29 38.13 25.88 16.39
CA ASN A 29 38.63 27.22 16.72
C ASN A 29 38.32 27.66 18.16
N HIS A 30 37.50 26.90 18.90
CA HIS A 30 37.12 27.19 20.27
C HIS A 30 37.22 25.94 21.16
N GLY A 31 37.67 26.10 22.41
CA GLY A 31 37.91 24.97 23.32
C GLY A 31 36.67 24.11 23.63
N SER A 32 35.47 24.69 23.56
CA SER A 32 34.19 23.98 23.73
C SER A 32 33.67 23.30 22.44
N TYR A 33 34.31 23.53 21.30
CA TYR A 33 33.93 22.98 20.00
C TYR A 33 35.16 22.31 19.37
N PRO A 34 35.67 21.19 19.92
CA PRO A 34 36.87 20.55 19.44
C PRO A 34 36.65 19.77 18.13
N LEU A 35 37.70 19.54 17.34
CA LEU A 35 37.61 18.79 16.06
C LEU A 35 37.19 17.31 16.22
N ASP A 36 37.12 16.80 17.45
CA ASP A 36 36.70 15.45 17.80
C ASP A 36 35.38 15.40 18.57
N GLY A 37 34.67 16.54 18.64
CA GLY A 37 33.34 16.62 19.24
C GLY A 37 32.26 15.91 18.43
N ASP A 38 31.12 15.65 19.08
CA ASP A 38 29.94 15.09 18.43
C ASP A 38 28.90 16.23 18.34
N TYR A 39 28.47 16.59 17.13
CA TYR A 39 27.70 17.80 16.82
C TYR A 39 26.33 17.47 16.26
N ILE A 40 25.33 18.33 16.53
CA ILE A 40 23.99 18.22 15.96
C ILE A 40 23.44 19.60 15.54
N LEU A 41 22.89 19.72 14.32
CA LEU A 41 22.19 20.93 13.90
C LEU A 41 20.83 21.06 14.58
N MET A 42 20.53 22.26 15.06
CA MET A 42 19.24 22.61 15.67
C MET A 42 18.32 23.37 14.71
N ASN A 43 18.92 24.18 13.83
CA ASN A 43 18.23 25.04 12.87
C ASN A 43 18.88 24.90 11.48
N ASP A 44 18.18 25.35 10.46
CA ASP A 44 18.78 25.60 9.15
C ASP A 44 19.80 26.75 9.27
N ILE A 45 20.94 26.62 8.60
CA ILE A 45 22.06 27.56 8.70
C ILE A 45 22.36 28.13 7.32
N THR A 46 22.22 29.44 7.17
CA THR A 46 22.63 30.14 5.94
C THR A 46 24.07 30.63 6.06
N ILE A 47 24.88 30.34 5.03
CA ILE A 47 26.22 30.86 4.81
C ILE A 47 26.13 32.00 3.79
N THR A 48 26.32 33.23 4.27
CA THR A 48 26.19 34.47 3.47
C THR A 48 27.53 35.07 3.05
N ASP A 49 28.64 34.58 3.59
CA ASP A 49 29.99 35.09 3.33
C ASP A 49 30.94 33.93 2.99
N THR A 50 32.17 34.28 2.63
CA THR A 50 33.24 33.33 2.37
C THR A 50 33.45 32.33 3.52
N TRP A 51 33.44 31.03 3.20
CA TRP A 51 33.59 29.94 4.18
C TRP A 51 35.05 29.49 4.36
N ALA A 52 35.45 29.29 5.62
CA ALA A 52 36.70 28.64 5.99
C ALA A 52 36.42 27.16 6.38
N PRO A 53 37.03 26.17 5.71
CA PRO A 53 36.70 24.77 5.93
C PRO A 53 36.97 24.28 7.37
N ILE A 54 36.06 23.44 7.89
CA ILE A 54 36.24 22.75 9.17
C ILE A 54 37.28 21.64 8.99
N GLY A 55 38.37 21.75 9.73
CA GLY A 55 39.49 20.80 9.66
C GLY A 55 40.34 20.97 8.40
N ASN A 56 41.65 20.73 8.54
CA ASN A 56 42.64 20.87 7.46
C ASN A 56 43.66 19.72 7.50
N THR A 57 44.68 19.75 6.64
CA THR A 57 45.69 18.69 6.53
C THR A 57 46.43 18.41 7.85
N SER A 58 46.75 19.46 8.60
CA SER A 58 47.45 19.35 9.89
C SER A 58 46.51 18.93 11.03
N SER A 59 45.28 19.43 11.00
CA SER A 59 44.25 19.25 12.02
C SER A 59 42.92 18.87 11.36
N PRO A 60 42.76 17.62 10.90
CA PRO A 60 41.51 17.15 10.30
C PRO A 60 40.40 17.06 11.35
N PHE A 61 39.14 17.11 10.90
CA PHE A 61 37.98 16.77 11.72
C PHE A 61 37.91 15.26 11.94
N PHE A 62 37.70 14.80 13.17
CA PHE A 62 37.59 13.38 13.51
C PHE A 62 36.51 13.08 14.56
N GLY A 63 35.47 13.92 14.57
CA GLY A 63 34.27 13.78 15.39
C GLY A 63 33.07 13.20 14.63
N THR A 64 31.87 13.45 15.13
CA THR A 64 30.59 13.14 14.46
C THR A 64 29.82 14.42 14.18
N PHE A 65 29.21 14.52 13.00
CA PHE A 65 28.34 15.66 12.64
C PHE A 65 26.99 15.14 12.13
N ASP A 66 25.91 15.43 12.87
CA ASP A 66 24.53 15.08 12.51
C ASP A 66 23.79 16.33 12.06
N GLY A 67 23.44 16.40 10.79
CA GLY A 67 22.66 17.51 10.24
C GLY A 67 21.20 17.50 10.70
N ASN A 68 20.71 16.44 11.34
CA ASN A 68 19.35 16.35 11.90
C ASN A 68 18.25 16.75 10.88
N ASN A 69 18.47 16.44 9.61
CA ASN A 69 17.62 16.82 8.47
C ASN A 69 17.40 18.33 8.33
N LYS A 70 18.33 19.14 8.84
CA LYS A 70 18.39 20.59 8.65
C LYS A 70 19.24 20.92 7.43
N SER A 71 18.95 22.07 6.85
CA SER A 71 19.63 22.57 5.66
C SER A 71 20.79 23.49 6.02
N ILE A 72 21.88 23.39 5.27
CA ILE A 72 22.94 24.40 5.20
C ILE A 72 22.85 25.05 3.83
N ILE A 73 22.55 26.35 3.79
CA ILE A 73 22.20 27.11 2.58
C ILE A 73 23.38 27.99 2.17
N PHE A 74 23.79 27.94 0.90
CA PHE A 74 24.84 28.79 0.33
C PHE A 74 24.23 29.94 -0.50
N GLU A 75 24.00 31.09 0.15
CA GLU A 75 23.27 32.24 -0.40
C GLU A 75 24.15 33.24 -1.18
N SER A 76 25.45 33.32 -0.88
CA SER A 76 26.33 34.24 -1.60
C SER A 76 27.25 33.52 -2.57
N SER A 77 27.56 34.18 -3.69
CA SER A 77 28.58 33.79 -4.68
C SER A 77 30.02 33.66 -4.11
N GLY A 78 30.16 33.51 -2.80
CA GLY A 78 31.38 33.37 -2.03
C GLY A 78 32.14 32.12 -2.45
N ALA A 79 33.14 32.33 -3.30
CA ALA A 79 34.24 31.39 -3.50
C ALA A 79 34.70 30.82 -2.14
N TYR A 80 34.80 29.50 -2.05
CA TYR A 80 35.62 28.90 -1.00
C TYR A 80 37.05 29.46 -1.19
N VAL A 81 37.67 30.01 -0.15
CA VAL A 81 39.02 30.59 -0.28
C VAL A 81 39.98 29.47 -0.62
N GLY A 82 40.41 29.42 -1.88
CA GLY A 82 41.28 28.35 -2.37
C GLY A 82 41.73 28.52 -3.81
N PHE A 83 41.87 29.75 -4.32
CA PHE A 83 42.70 29.96 -5.51
C PHE A 83 44.15 30.07 -5.06
N ASP A 84 44.87 28.96 -5.03
CA ASP A 84 46.33 29.02 -4.96
C ASP A 84 46.95 28.95 -6.35
N SER A 85 47.95 29.81 -6.52
CA SER A 85 48.69 30.06 -7.75
C SER A 85 49.22 28.75 -8.38
N PRO A 86 49.34 28.69 -9.72
CA PRO A 86 49.87 27.52 -10.42
C PRO A 86 51.29 27.21 -9.92
N GLY A 87 51.45 26.11 -9.17
CA GLY A 87 52.77 25.61 -8.77
C GLY A 87 52.93 25.07 -7.34
N ARG A 88 51.94 25.13 -6.44
CA ARG A 88 52.00 24.41 -5.15
C ARG A 88 51.42 23.00 -5.27
N ILE A 89 52.16 22.01 -4.77
CA ILE A 89 51.68 20.64 -4.53
C ILE A 89 50.60 20.69 -3.42
N GLN A 90 49.35 20.35 -3.79
CA GLN A 90 48.13 20.61 -3.02
C GLN A 90 47.79 19.45 -2.06
N GLU A 91 48.05 19.61 -0.76
CA GLU A 91 47.61 18.66 0.28
C GLU A 91 46.29 19.06 0.96
N ASP A 92 45.85 20.32 0.83
CA ASP A 92 44.62 20.82 1.46
C ASP A 92 43.36 20.47 0.64
N GLY A 93 42.27 20.20 1.35
CA GLY A 93 40.95 19.95 0.80
C GLY A 93 39.98 21.09 1.12
N TYR A 94 38.99 21.28 0.25
CA TYR A 94 38.03 22.39 0.33
C TYR A 94 36.59 21.86 0.33
N GLY A 95 35.73 22.51 1.11
CA GLY A 95 34.33 22.13 1.35
C GLY A 95 33.84 22.70 2.68
N LEU A 96 32.64 22.32 3.11
CA LEU A 96 32.21 22.59 4.49
C LEU A 96 33.25 22.05 5.48
N PHE A 97 33.71 20.81 5.24
CA PHE A 97 34.87 20.20 5.88
C PHE A 97 36.04 20.13 4.91
N GLY A 98 37.20 20.64 5.31
CA GLY A 98 38.39 20.63 4.44
C GLY A 98 39.01 19.23 4.39
N LYS A 99 39.23 18.64 5.57
CA LYS A 99 39.70 17.26 5.71
C LYS A 99 39.03 16.56 6.89
N VAL A 100 38.53 15.35 6.65
CA VAL A 100 37.92 14.48 7.67
C VAL A 100 38.70 13.18 7.82
N GLY A 101 38.72 12.66 9.04
CA GLY A 101 39.33 11.38 9.39
C GLY A 101 40.78 11.48 9.87
N ARG A 102 41.13 10.57 10.79
CA ARG A 102 42.48 10.36 11.32
C ARG A 102 42.77 8.86 11.48
N PRO A 103 43.64 8.26 10.65
CA PRO A 103 43.87 6.82 10.67
C PRO A 103 44.52 6.30 11.96
N ASP A 104 45.19 7.16 12.72
CA ASP A 104 45.90 6.87 13.97
C ASP A 104 44.99 6.85 15.21
N ARG A 105 43.69 7.13 15.05
CA ARG A 105 42.73 7.25 16.15
C ARG A 105 41.69 6.14 16.07
N ASN A 106 41.51 5.42 17.19
CA ASN A 106 40.49 4.37 17.34
C ASN A 106 39.08 4.95 17.56
N LYS A 107 38.66 5.94 16.76
CA LYS A 107 37.32 6.58 16.84
C LYS A 107 36.66 6.55 15.46
N LYS A 108 35.37 6.16 15.42
CA LYS A 108 34.53 6.26 14.21
C LYS A 108 34.32 7.74 13.88
N VAL A 109 34.53 8.12 12.63
CA VAL A 109 34.27 9.48 12.12
C VAL A 109 33.06 9.40 11.20
N GLU A 110 32.07 10.26 11.43
CA GLU A 110 30.77 10.15 10.76
C GLU A 110 30.17 11.53 10.44
N ILE A 111 29.66 11.69 9.23
CA ILE A 111 28.81 12.82 8.83
C ILE A 111 27.50 12.25 8.34
N LYS A 112 26.36 12.72 8.86
CA LYS A 112 25.06 12.18 8.46
C LYS A 112 23.94 13.20 8.46
N ASN A 113 22.88 12.94 7.70
CA ASN A 113 21.64 13.73 7.67
C ASN A 113 21.85 15.22 7.34
N VAL A 114 22.84 15.53 6.50
CA VAL A 114 23.19 16.90 6.11
C VAL A 114 22.58 17.20 4.76
N ASN A 115 21.71 18.20 4.68
CA ASN A 115 21.20 18.71 3.41
C ASN A 115 21.90 20.03 3.06
N LEU A 116 22.57 20.09 1.92
CA LEU A 116 23.14 21.33 1.37
C LEU A 116 22.18 21.92 0.35
N VAL A 117 21.95 23.23 0.38
CA VAL A 117 21.12 23.94 -0.61
C VAL A 117 21.97 24.99 -1.30
N LEU A 118 22.01 24.95 -2.63
CA LEU A 118 22.67 25.97 -3.46
C LEU A 118 21.67 27.02 -3.90
N GLU A 119 21.96 28.27 -3.56
CA GLU A 119 21.31 29.47 -4.10
C GLU A 119 22.32 30.35 -4.88
N SER A 120 23.54 29.86 -5.05
CA SER A 120 24.62 30.54 -5.76
C SER A 120 25.66 29.55 -6.30
N ASN A 121 26.48 30.00 -7.26
CA ASN A 121 27.58 29.19 -7.79
C ASN A 121 28.69 29.01 -6.76
N LEU A 122 29.23 27.80 -6.66
CA LEU A 122 30.38 27.47 -5.84
C LEU A 122 31.66 27.39 -6.68
N LYS A 123 32.76 27.94 -6.17
CA LYS A 123 34.07 27.88 -6.83
C LYS A 123 35.18 27.60 -5.84
N SER A 124 36.09 26.69 -6.17
CA SER A 124 37.23 26.34 -5.32
C SER A 124 38.44 25.77 -6.09
N GLY A 125 39.48 25.40 -5.35
CA GLY A 125 40.72 24.79 -5.85
C GLY A 125 40.61 23.27 -6.10
N SER A 126 41.72 22.54 -5.97
CA SER A 126 41.71 21.07 -6.10
C SER A 126 41.27 20.38 -4.80
N ASN A 127 40.86 19.12 -4.86
CA ASN A 127 40.32 18.35 -3.74
C ASN A 127 39.07 19.03 -3.13
N PHE A 128 38.17 19.48 -3.99
CA PHE A 128 36.94 20.15 -3.58
C PHE A 128 35.75 19.20 -3.63
N GLY A 129 34.97 19.21 -2.55
CA GLY A 129 33.59 18.75 -2.51
C GLY A 129 32.78 19.63 -1.58
N SER A 130 31.54 19.97 -1.95
CA SER A 130 30.75 20.97 -1.22
C SER A 130 30.58 20.62 0.26
N LEU A 131 30.51 19.33 0.59
CA LEU A 131 30.47 18.85 1.96
C LEU A 131 31.87 18.52 2.50
N VAL A 132 32.66 17.73 1.76
CA VAL A 132 33.99 17.27 2.20
C VAL A 132 35.02 17.40 1.09
N GLY A 133 36.13 18.09 1.36
CA GLY A 133 37.27 18.13 0.45
C GLY A 133 38.01 16.80 0.37
N ILE A 134 38.62 16.38 1.49
CA ILE A 134 39.41 15.14 1.59
C ILE A 134 38.90 14.23 2.71
N VAL A 135 38.69 12.95 2.38
CA VAL A 135 38.40 11.87 3.32
C VAL A 135 39.64 11.03 3.59
N ASN A 136 39.99 10.85 4.86
CA ASN A 136 41.15 10.09 5.31
C ASN A 136 40.79 9.13 6.47
N GLY A 137 40.14 8.01 6.15
CA GLY A 137 39.78 6.96 7.11
C GLY A 137 40.90 5.97 7.42
N SER A 138 40.59 4.91 8.18
CA SER A 138 41.46 3.73 8.33
C SER A 138 40.70 2.45 8.02
N SER A 139 41.41 1.37 7.69
CA SER A 139 40.78 0.05 7.53
C SER A 139 40.06 -0.46 8.78
N SER A 140 40.52 -0.06 9.97
CA SER A 140 39.91 -0.45 11.25
C SER A 140 38.72 0.43 11.64
N TYR A 141 38.71 1.68 11.19
CA TYR A 141 37.66 2.67 11.44
C TYR A 141 37.44 3.47 10.15
N PRO A 142 36.66 2.94 9.20
CA PRO A 142 36.37 3.66 7.97
C PRO A 142 35.55 4.91 8.28
N PHE A 143 35.76 5.96 7.49
CA PHE A 143 34.88 7.13 7.51
C PHE A 143 33.48 6.73 7.02
N SER A 144 32.42 7.28 7.62
CA SER A 144 31.03 7.04 7.22
C SER A 144 30.35 8.34 6.82
N MET A 145 29.72 8.38 5.65
CA MET A 145 28.81 9.44 5.24
C MET A 145 27.46 8.85 4.88
N GLU A 146 26.38 9.32 5.52
CA GLU A 146 25.05 8.72 5.38
C GLU A 146 23.93 9.77 5.27
N ASN A 147 23.02 9.61 4.31
CA ASN A 147 21.88 10.51 4.09
C ASN A 147 22.32 11.99 3.95
N CYS A 148 23.35 12.22 3.13
CA CYS A 148 23.86 13.55 2.85
C CYS A 148 23.48 13.95 1.42
N SER A 149 22.85 15.10 1.26
CA SER A 149 22.33 15.57 -0.02
C SER A 149 22.83 16.97 -0.38
N LEU A 150 22.85 17.27 -1.68
CA LEU A 150 22.93 18.63 -2.20
C LEU A 150 21.79 18.86 -3.20
N THR A 151 21.05 19.96 -3.04
CA THR A 151 19.94 20.36 -3.89
C THR A 151 20.08 21.80 -4.37
N SER A 152 19.41 22.16 -5.46
CA SER A 152 19.31 23.53 -5.95
C SER A 152 17.90 23.92 -6.43
N ASP A 153 17.53 25.17 -6.18
CA ASP A 153 16.29 25.80 -6.68
C ASP A 153 16.55 26.66 -7.94
N GLY A 154 17.60 26.33 -8.69
CA GLY A 154 18.05 27.08 -9.88
C GLY A 154 19.26 26.43 -10.56
N ASP A 155 19.66 26.99 -11.71
CA ASP A 155 20.83 26.55 -12.47
C ASP A 155 22.12 27.06 -11.82
N PHE A 156 22.80 26.19 -11.08
CA PHE A 156 24.05 26.53 -10.39
C PHE A 156 25.22 25.65 -10.80
N LYS A 157 26.41 26.27 -10.76
CA LYS A 157 27.68 25.65 -11.11
C LYS A 157 28.50 25.42 -9.86
N ILE A 158 29.08 24.24 -9.77
CA ILE A 158 30.15 23.91 -8.84
C ILE A 158 31.41 23.78 -9.68
N GLU A 159 32.34 24.73 -9.53
CA GLU A 159 33.57 24.82 -10.32
C GLU A 159 34.82 24.51 -9.48
N GLY A 160 35.75 23.71 -9.99
CA GLY A 160 37.02 23.49 -9.30
C GLY A 160 38.17 22.89 -10.09
N GLY A 161 39.21 22.50 -9.35
CA GLY A 161 40.51 22.05 -9.86
C GLY A 161 40.63 20.53 -10.04
N ASN A 162 41.75 19.96 -9.58
CA ASN A 162 42.01 18.52 -9.64
C ASN A 162 41.19 17.76 -8.58
N SER A 163 40.76 16.51 -8.85
CA SER A 163 40.04 15.64 -7.91
C SER A 163 38.80 16.34 -7.33
N PHE A 164 37.81 16.51 -8.19
CA PHE A 164 36.65 17.37 -7.96
C PHE A 164 35.36 16.58 -7.95
N GLY A 165 34.60 16.65 -6.85
CA GLY A 165 33.28 16.06 -6.73
C GLY A 165 32.26 17.07 -6.26
N GLY A 166 30.98 16.89 -6.58
CA GLY A 166 29.93 17.79 -6.10
C GLY A 166 29.77 17.77 -4.58
N LEU A 167 29.85 16.59 -3.94
CA LEU A 167 29.80 16.46 -2.48
C LEU A 167 31.17 16.14 -1.87
N VAL A 168 31.98 15.31 -2.52
CA VAL A 168 33.28 14.86 -2.00
C VAL A 168 34.40 14.99 -3.04
N GLY A 169 35.47 15.71 -2.71
CA GLY A 169 36.59 15.87 -3.65
C GLY A 169 37.41 14.61 -3.84
N ARG A 170 38.04 14.14 -2.75
CA ARG A 170 38.99 13.04 -2.76
C ARG A 170 38.86 12.11 -1.57
N VAL A 171 38.99 10.81 -1.80
CA VAL A 171 39.00 9.77 -0.76
C VAL A 171 40.33 9.02 -0.80
N ASP A 172 41.11 9.11 0.28
CA ASP A 172 42.47 8.53 0.35
C ASP A 172 42.53 7.13 0.98
N SER A 173 41.47 6.70 1.66
CA SER A 173 41.47 5.48 2.48
C SER A 173 40.06 4.91 2.63
N ALA A 174 39.88 3.89 3.48
CA ALA A 174 38.62 3.20 3.65
C ALA A 174 37.48 4.14 4.09
N ALA A 175 36.36 4.07 3.36
CA ALA A 175 35.19 4.91 3.56
C ALA A 175 33.92 4.20 3.11
N VAL A 176 32.79 4.56 3.71
CA VAL A 176 31.46 4.06 3.37
C VAL A 176 30.56 5.26 3.12
N PHE A 177 29.94 5.30 1.95
CA PHE A 177 28.94 6.30 1.56
C PHE A 177 27.60 5.59 1.38
N LYS A 178 26.56 6.10 2.03
CA LYS A 178 25.21 5.53 1.98
C LYS A 178 24.18 6.62 1.71
N ASN A 179 23.30 6.39 0.74
CA ASN A 179 22.16 7.28 0.46
C ASN A 179 22.60 8.75 0.30
N CYS A 180 23.75 8.97 -0.34
CA CYS A 180 24.27 10.30 -0.59
C CYS A 180 23.88 10.72 -2.00
N SER A 181 23.28 11.90 -2.16
CA SER A 181 22.72 12.32 -3.44
C SER A 181 23.08 13.75 -3.81
N ILE A 182 23.15 14.01 -5.11
CA ILE A 182 22.98 15.34 -5.66
C ILE A 182 21.79 15.26 -6.60
N SER A 183 20.78 16.07 -6.34
CA SER A 183 19.52 16.02 -7.09
C SER A 183 18.94 17.40 -7.26
N ASP A 184 18.38 17.64 -8.42
CA ASP A 184 17.70 18.86 -8.79
C ASP A 184 16.33 18.96 -8.09
N SER A 185 16.00 20.14 -7.54
CA SER A 185 14.62 20.43 -7.07
C SER A 185 13.81 21.28 -8.06
N SER A 186 14.44 22.17 -8.83
CA SER A 186 13.77 22.97 -9.88
C SER A 186 14.70 23.55 -10.99
N GLY A 187 16.02 23.35 -10.91
CA GLY A 187 17.03 23.78 -11.90
C GLY A 187 18.14 22.74 -12.06
N SER A 188 19.28 23.04 -12.71
CA SER A 188 20.37 22.07 -12.95
C SER A 188 21.64 22.33 -12.13
N VAL A 189 22.22 21.29 -11.52
CA VAL A 189 23.58 21.34 -10.96
C VAL A 189 24.62 20.95 -12.02
N SER A 190 25.54 21.87 -12.34
CA SER A 190 26.68 21.61 -13.24
C SER A 190 27.99 21.52 -12.47
N VAL A 191 28.64 20.35 -12.49
CA VAL A 191 29.95 20.07 -11.91
C VAL A 191 31.01 20.23 -12.98
N ILE A 192 31.81 21.30 -12.91
CA ILE A 192 32.79 21.67 -13.94
C ILE A 192 34.20 21.61 -13.34
N GLY A 193 34.99 20.65 -13.79
CA GLY A 193 36.37 20.48 -13.35
C GLY A 193 37.37 20.77 -14.47
N ASN A 194 38.33 21.64 -14.18
CA ASN A 194 39.29 22.14 -15.16
C ASN A 194 40.55 21.24 -15.26
N SER A 195 40.49 20.02 -14.71
CA SER A 195 41.66 19.17 -14.46
C SER A 195 41.29 17.68 -14.49
N GLN A 196 42.05 16.82 -13.81
CA GLN A 196 42.15 15.39 -14.11
C GLN A 196 40.87 14.58 -13.84
N PHE A 197 40.32 14.61 -12.62
CA PHE A 197 39.22 13.72 -12.21
C PHE A 197 38.02 14.52 -11.75
N VAL A 198 36.89 14.32 -12.42
CA VAL A 198 35.64 15.04 -12.17
C VAL A 198 34.51 14.03 -12.01
N GLY A 199 33.88 14.01 -10.84
CA GLY A 199 32.70 13.17 -10.59
C GLY A 199 31.53 14.02 -10.14
N GLY A 200 30.30 13.68 -10.53
CA GLY A 200 29.14 14.41 -10.04
C GLY A 200 29.02 14.35 -8.52
N LEU A 201 29.25 13.18 -7.90
CA LEU A 201 29.26 13.02 -6.45
C LEU A 201 30.68 13.05 -5.85
N ILE A 202 31.56 12.18 -6.35
CA ILE A 202 32.93 12.00 -5.84
C ILE A 202 33.97 12.19 -6.95
N GLY A 203 34.96 13.06 -6.75
CA GLY A 203 36.00 13.30 -7.76
C GLY A 203 36.95 12.12 -7.95
N TYR A 204 37.67 11.76 -6.90
CA TYR A 204 38.70 10.73 -6.96
C TYR A 204 38.72 9.83 -5.72
N ILE A 205 38.77 8.51 -5.94
CA ILE A 205 38.97 7.51 -4.90
C ILE A 205 40.31 6.83 -5.13
N PHE A 206 41.25 7.06 -4.22
CA PHE A 206 42.53 6.35 -4.18
C PHE A 206 42.29 4.87 -3.85
N PRO A 207 43.08 3.93 -4.41
CA PRO A 207 42.96 2.50 -4.11
C PRO A 207 42.80 2.19 -2.61
N GLY A 208 41.64 1.66 -2.22
CA GLY A 208 41.31 1.34 -0.83
C GLY A 208 39.92 0.72 -0.70
N ASN A 209 39.60 0.17 0.47
CA ASN A 209 38.30 -0.46 0.75
C ASN A 209 37.19 0.59 0.87
N VAL A 210 36.63 1.02 -0.26
CA VAL A 210 35.55 2.02 -0.32
C VAL A 210 34.26 1.38 -0.82
N THR A 211 33.14 1.70 -0.20
CA THR A 211 31.81 1.22 -0.61
C THR A 211 30.84 2.38 -0.75
N LEU A 212 30.12 2.41 -1.87
CA LEU A 212 28.99 3.30 -2.11
C LEU A 212 27.72 2.45 -2.21
N THR A 213 26.67 2.83 -1.46
CA THR A 213 25.36 2.15 -1.51
C THR A 213 24.23 3.16 -1.58
N GLY A 214 23.31 3.02 -2.53
CA GLY A 214 22.14 3.92 -2.62
C GLY A 214 22.49 5.35 -3.00
N CYS A 215 23.69 5.60 -3.56
CA CYS A 215 24.16 6.94 -3.89
C CYS A 215 23.73 7.37 -5.30
N SER A 216 23.46 8.66 -5.50
CA SER A 216 22.99 9.16 -6.79
C SER A 216 23.49 10.54 -7.20
N PHE A 217 23.45 10.80 -8.50
CA PHE A 217 23.70 12.11 -9.08
C PHE A 217 22.71 12.38 -10.22
N SER A 218 22.08 13.56 -10.24
CA SER A 218 21.34 14.10 -11.38
C SER A 218 21.92 15.47 -11.72
N GLY A 219 22.32 15.66 -12.97
CA GLY A 219 22.82 16.96 -13.44
C GLY A 219 23.82 16.84 -14.58
N ASN A 220 24.64 17.89 -14.75
CA ASN A 220 25.66 17.95 -15.79
C ASN A 220 27.07 17.84 -15.18
N VAL A 221 27.93 17.03 -15.81
CA VAL A 221 29.36 16.93 -15.49
C VAL A 221 30.17 17.29 -16.74
N ASP A 222 31.07 18.27 -16.63
CA ASP A 222 32.05 18.62 -17.69
C ASP A 222 33.47 18.53 -17.13
N GLY A 223 34.23 17.52 -17.56
CA GLY A 223 35.60 17.28 -17.16
C GLY A 223 36.59 17.55 -18.29
N SER A 224 37.43 18.58 -18.15
CA SER A 224 38.26 19.08 -19.24
C SER A 224 39.63 18.39 -19.41
N SER A 225 39.85 17.16 -18.89
CA SER A 225 41.19 16.52 -19.01
C SER A 225 41.22 14.98 -19.05
N LEU A 226 41.22 14.28 -17.90
CA LEU A 226 41.53 12.83 -17.91
C LEU A 226 40.27 11.96 -17.79
N SER A 227 39.43 12.20 -16.79
CA SER A 227 38.33 11.31 -16.48
C SER A 227 37.13 12.05 -15.93
N ALA A 228 35.95 11.72 -16.46
CA ALA A 228 34.68 12.23 -15.97
C ALA A 228 33.68 11.09 -15.79
N GLY A 229 32.95 11.12 -14.67
CA GLY A 229 31.85 10.20 -14.42
C GLY A 229 30.66 10.89 -13.76
N GLY A 230 29.44 10.47 -14.09
CA GLY A 230 28.24 11.05 -13.48
C GLY A 230 28.22 10.89 -11.97
N LEU A 231 28.64 9.73 -11.44
CA LEU A 231 28.78 9.54 -9.99
C LEU A 231 30.22 9.75 -9.52
N ILE A 232 31.19 9.10 -10.18
CA ILE A 232 32.59 9.10 -9.75
C ILE A 232 33.54 9.38 -10.91
N GLY A 233 34.47 10.33 -10.75
CA GLY A 233 35.47 10.63 -11.78
C GLY A 233 36.47 9.48 -11.99
N SER A 234 37.10 9.01 -10.93
CA SER A 234 37.97 7.82 -10.96
C SER A 234 37.95 7.07 -9.63
N ALA A 235 37.88 5.74 -9.69
CA ALA A 235 37.86 4.86 -8.51
C ALA A 235 38.58 3.54 -8.74
N ARG A 236 39.31 3.07 -7.71
CA ARG A 236 40.01 1.78 -7.71
C ARG A 236 39.80 1.05 -6.38
N GLY A 237 39.56 -0.25 -6.44
CA GLY A 237 39.24 -1.08 -5.27
C GLY A 237 37.85 -0.81 -4.67
N THR A 238 36.96 -0.15 -5.41
CA THR A 238 35.68 0.35 -4.89
C THR A 238 34.53 -0.61 -5.20
N ILE A 239 33.60 -0.76 -4.25
CA ILE A 239 32.31 -1.43 -4.47
C ILE A 239 31.23 -0.36 -4.66
N ILE A 240 30.49 -0.44 -5.76
CA ILE A 240 29.34 0.42 -6.06
C ILE A 240 28.11 -0.49 -6.12
N ASP A 241 27.10 -0.20 -5.31
CA ASP A 241 25.92 -1.05 -5.19
C ASP A 241 24.64 -0.21 -5.08
N ASN A 242 23.63 -0.47 -5.91
CA ASN A 242 22.38 0.29 -5.89
C ASN A 242 22.57 1.81 -6.07
N CYS A 243 23.54 2.20 -6.90
CA CYS A 243 23.83 3.59 -7.20
C CYS A 243 23.44 3.94 -8.65
N TYR A 244 23.15 5.22 -8.91
CA TYR A 244 22.81 5.66 -10.28
C TYR A 244 23.28 7.07 -10.61
N ALA A 245 23.36 7.38 -11.91
CA ALA A 245 23.60 8.72 -12.41
C ALA A 245 22.68 9.06 -13.59
N THR A 246 22.19 10.30 -13.63
CA THR A 246 21.38 10.82 -14.74
C THR A 246 21.91 12.18 -15.24
N GLY A 247 21.59 12.52 -16.49
CA GLY A 247 21.90 13.82 -17.09
C GLY A 247 23.00 13.75 -18.15
N THR A 248 23.94 14.71 -18.16
CA THR A 248 24.98 14.81 -19.20
C THR A 248 26.37 14.66 -18.60
N VAL A 249 27.22 13.85 -19.22
CA VAL A 249 28.62 13.69 -18.82
C VAL A 249 29.50 13.94 -20.03
N SER A 250 30.37 14.95 -19.94
CA SER A 250 31.25 15.33 -21.05
C SER A 250 32.71 15.47 -20.60
N GLY A 251 33.63 15.19 -21.51
CA GLY A 251 35.05 15.40 -21.28
C GLY A 251 35.96 14.88 -22.38
N GLU A 252 37.26 14.79 -22.10
CA GLU A 252 38.28 14.53 -23.14
C GLU A 252 38.63 13.03 -23.29
N ARG A 253 39.08 12.35 -22.22
CA ARG A 253 39.71 11.01 -22.34
C ARG A 253 38.85 9.82 -21.90
N SER A 254 38.57 9.65 -20.61
CA SER A 254 37.82 8.48 -20.08
C SER A 254 36.49 8.92 -19.51
N ILE A 255 35.40 8.70 -20.25
CA ILE A 255 34.09 9.24 -19.87
C ILE A 255 33.11 8.07 -19.67
N GLY A 256 32.51 8.00 -18.48
CA GLY A 256 31.46 7.03 -18.17
C GLY A 256 30.20 7.70 -17.64
N GLY A 257 29.01 7.19 -17.97
CA GLY A 257 27.78 7.74 -17.37
C GLY A 257 27.76 7.58 -15.85
N LEU A 258 28.24 6.46 -15.30
CA LEU A 258 28.38 6.27 -13.85
C LEU A 258 29.82 6.57 -13.37
N VAL A 259 30.83 5.97 -14.00
CA VAL A 259 32.24 6.10 -13.59
C VAL A 259 33.19 6.27 -14.77
N GLY A 260 34.10 7.24 -14.70
CA GLY A 260 35.10 7.47 -15.75
C GLY A 260 36.18 6.36 -15.85
N ASP A 261 37.13 6.33 -14.90
CA ASP A 261 38.16 5.28 -14.76
C ASP A 261 37.84 4.40 -13.55
N TYR A 262 37.77 3.10 -13.76
CA TYR A 262 37.31 2.16 -12.76
C TYR A 262 38.15 0.90 -12.59
N GLY A 263 38.20 0.44 -11.34
CA GLY A 263 38.66 -0.87 -10.94
C GLY A 263 37.90 -1.34 -9.70
N GLY A 264 37.11 -2.42 -9.79
CA GLY A 264 36.32 -2.90 -8.65
C GLY A 264 35.06 -3.68 -9.03
N LYS A 265 34.03 -3.61 -8.17
CA LYS A 265 32.74 -4.28 -8.37
C LYS A 265 31.58 -3.29 -8.45
N ILE A 266 30.79 -3.33 -9.52
CA ILE A 266 29.53 -2.58 -9.67
C ILE A 266 28.38 -3.57 -9.69
N ASN A 267 27.38 -3.39 -8.82
CA ASN A 267 26.14 -4.18 -8.88
C ASN A 267 24.88 -3.33 -8.75
N ASN A 268 23.78 -3.81 -9.32
CA ASN A 268 22.43 -3.25 -9.12
C ASN A 268 22.41 -1.74 -9.44
N SER A 269 23.18 -1.31 -10.42
CA SER A 269 23.49 0.10 -10.68
C SER A 269 23.24 0.48 -12.13
N TYR A 270 22.87 1.73 -12.37
CA TYR A 270 22.57 2.19 -13.72
C TYR A 270 23.05 3.60 -14.03
N ALA A 271 23.13 3.92 -15.32
CA ALA A 271 23.33 5.28 -15.81
C ALA A 271 22.35 5.59 -16.93
N ASP A 272 21.62 6.68 -16.81
CA ASP A 272 20.79 7.24 -17.89
C ASP A 272 21.38 8.59 -18.28
N CYS A 273 22.43 8.53 -19.10
CA CYS A 273 23.30 9.68 -19.34
C CYS A 273 23.54 9.89 -20.83
N THR A 274 23.55 11.16 -21.25
CA THR A 274 24.20 11.53 -22.51
C THR A 274 25.70 11.73 -22.25
N VAL A 275 26.51 10.82 -22.79
CA VAL A 275 27.96 10.79 -22.65
C VAL A 275 28.61 11.38 -23.89
N THR A 276 29.42 12.44 -23.75
CA THR A 276 30.14 13.09 -24.86
C THR A 276 31.65 13.12 -24.63
N LYS A 277 32.40 12.44 -25.49
CA LYS A 277 33.87 12.42 -25.46
C LYS A 277 34.48 13.20 -26.63
N LYS A 278 35.34 14.18 -26.29
CA LYS A 278 35.86 15.20 -27.21
C LYS A 278 37.24 14.89 -27.83
N ASP A 279 38.05 14.01 -27.23
CA ASP A 279 39.39 13.62 -27.73
C ASP A 279 39.35 12.20 -28.36
N THR A 280 40.29 11.88 -29.24
CA THR A 280 40.39 10.59 -29.95
C THR A 280 41.07 9.51 -29.10
N ASP A 281 41.91 9.90 -28.13
CA ASP A 281 42.56 8.99 -27.17
C ASP A 281 41.56 8.34 -26.20
N TYR A 282 41.81 7.10 -25.73
CA TYR A 282 40.95 6.35 -24.77
C TYR A 282 39.52 6.07 -25.27
N ALA A 283 38.51 6.10 -24.41
CA ALA A 283 37.16 5.63 -24.71
C ALA A 283 36.04 6.24 -23.86
N ALA A 284 34.81 6.11 -24.37
CA ALA A 284 33.58 6.43 -23.64
C ALA A 284 32.69 5.18 -23.44
N GLY A 285 32.01 5.09 -22.30
CA GLY A 285 31.02 4.03 -22.05
C GLY A 285 29.76 4.60 -21.41
N GLY A 286 28.58 4.04 -21.70
CA GLY A 286 27.35 4.50 -21.07
C GLY A 286 27.35 4.28 -19.54
N LEU A 287 27.97 3.21 -19.04
CA LEU A 287 28.16 3.00 -17.59
C LEU A 287 29.59 3.35 -17.14
N VAL A 288 30.60 2.74 -17.77
CA VAL A 288 32.02 2.89 -17.40
C VAL A 288 32.88 3.24 -18.60
N GLY A 289 33.68 4.30 -18.49
CA GLY A 289 34.58 4.72 -19.58
C GLY A 289 35.76 3.78 -19.79
N TYR A 290 36.51 3.49 -18.72
CA TYR A 290 37.81 2.82 -18.79
C TYR A 290 38.04 1.88 -17.59
N ILE A 291 38.46 0.64 -17.85
CA ILE A 291 38.76 -0.37 -16.82
C ILE A 291 40.28 -0.58 -16.68
N THR A 292 40.83 -0.26 -15.52
CA THR A 292 42.29 -0.30 -15.22
C THR A 292 42.77 -1.51 -14.44
N SER A 293 41.85 -2.31 -13.89
CA SER A 293 42.20 -3.49 -13.10
C SER A 293 41.07 -4.52 -13.14
N THR A 294 41.29 -5.69 -12.52
CA THR A 294 40.29 -6.75 -12.45
C THR A 294 38.98 -6.24 -11.86
N SER A 295 37.90 -6.35 -12.64
CA SER A 295 36.59 -5.82 -12.30
C SER A 295 35.45 -6.81 -12.59
N SER A 296 34.32 -6.60 -11.91
CA SER A 296 33.07 -7.29 -12.19
C SER A 296 31.90 -6.30 -12.22
N ILE A 297 31.02 -6.42 -13.21
CA ILE A 297 29.82 -5.60 -13.36
C ILE A 297 28.64 -6.57 -13.48
N SER A 298 27.62 -6.43 -12.62
CA SER A 298 26.48 -7.34 -12.65
C SER A 298 25.16 -6.70 -12.26
N ASN A 299 24.04 -7.11 -12.86
CA ASN A 299 22.73 -6.50 -12.61
C ASN A 299 22.76 -4.98 -12.87
N CYS A 300 23.31 -4.58 -14.01
CA CYS A 300 23.52 -3.17 -14.33
C CYS A 300 22.97 -2.82 -15.71
N TYR A 301 22.55 -1.57 -15.88
CA TYR A 301 22.19 -1.10 -17.21
C TYR A 301 22.66 0.31 -17.51
N ALA A 302 22.71 0.61 -18.81
CA ALA A 302 22.94 1.97 -19.29
C ALA A 302 21.91 2.33 -20.37
N GLU A 303 21.45 3.57 -20.33
CA GLU A 303 20.55 4.19 -21.29
C GLU A 303 21.05 5.61 -21.64
N GLY A 304 20.47 6.21 -22.68
CA GLY A 304 20.84 7.52 -23.18
C GLY A 304 21.65 7.43 -24.47
N LYS A 305 22.62 8.32 -24.64
CA LYS A 305 23.41 8.43 -25.88
C LYS A 305 24.88 8.53 -25.58
N VAL A 306 25.72 7.79 -26.31
CA VAL A 306 27.18 7.84 -26.20
C VAL A 306 27.77 8.37 -27.51
N VAL A 307 28.31 9.58 -27.47
CA VAL A 307 29.00 10.21 -28.59
C VAL A 307 30.50 10.27 -28.29
N SER A 308 31.31 9.67 -29.15
CA SER A 308 32.78 9.69 -29.02
C SER A 308 33.45 9.84 -30.36
N VAL A 309 34.52 10.64 -30.41
CA VAL A 309 35.42 10.70 -31.58
C VAL A 309 36.47 9.58 -31.59
N GLY A 310 36.37 8.61 -30.68
CA GLY A 310 37.23 7.42 -30.64
C GLY A 310 36.44 6.18 -30.22
N ARG A 311 37.06 5.28 -29.46
CA ARG A 311 36.42 4.03 -28.99
C ARG A 311 35.21 4.31 -28.11
N SER A 312 34.12 3.58 -28.29
CA SER A 312 32.95 3.75 -27.43
C SER A 312 32.11 2.48 -27.23
N SER A 313 31.21 2.53 -26.25
CA SER A 313 30.25 1.47 -26.00
C SER A 313 29.03 1.92 -25.23
N GLY A 314 27.95 1.15 -25.33
CA GLY A 314 26.76 1.34 -24.52
C GLY A 314 26.98 1.05 -23.04
N LEU A 315 27.84 0.10 -22.64
CA LEU A 315 28.11 -0.18 -21.22
C LEU A 315 29.54 0.15 -20.81
N VAL A 316 30.56 -0.52 -21.39
CA VAL A 316 31.98 -0.36 -21.02
C VAL A 316 32.82 0.05 -22.23
N GLY A 317 33.39 1.26 -22.20
CA GLY A 317 34.14 1.81 -23.32
C GLY A 317 35.42 1.03 -23.64
N TYR A 318 36.30 0.88 -22.65
CA TYR A 318 37.60 0.23 -22.85
C TYR A 318 38.09 -0.60 -21.66
N VAL A 319 38.75 -1.71 -21.96
CA VAL A 319 39.42 -2.58 -20.96
C VAL A 319 40.93 -2.68 -21.24
N ASP A 320 41.76 -2.31 -20.26
CA ASP A 320 43.22 -2.35 -20.41
C ASP A 320 43.84 -3.73 -20.15
N SER A 321 45.11 -3.93 -20.53
CA SER A 321 45.88 -5.14 -20.24
C SER A 321 46.87 -4.90 -19.10
N PRO A 322 47.03 -5.82 -18.12
CA PRO A 322 46.51 -7.19 -18.07
C PRO A 322 45.16 -7.36 -17.32
N SER A 323 44.29 -6.35 -17.30
CA SER A 323 43.01 -6.38 -16.54
C SER A 323 42.10 -7.51 -16.99
N SER A 324 41.23 -8.02 -16.11
CA SER A 324 40.16 -8.96 -16.48
C SER A 324 38.80 -8.35 -16.16
N LEU A 325 37.78 -8.66 -16.97
CA LEU A 325 36.44 -8.13 -16.76
C LEU A 325 35.40 -9.25 -16.86
N ASN A 326 34.54 -9.36 -15.85
CA ASN A 326 33.33 -10.19 -15.91
C ASN A 326 32.10 -9.29 -15.93
N ILE A 327 31.24 -9.46 -16.93
CA ILE A 327 29.94 -8.80 -17.04
C ILE A 327 28.86 -9.88 -17.03
N SER A 328 27.87 -9.76 -16.15
CA SER A 328 26.75 -10.71 -16.10
C SER A 328 25.43 -10.00 -15.81
N ASP A 329 24.34 -10.42 -16.46
CA ASP A 329 23.00 -9.89 -16.18
C ASP A 329 22.97 -8.36 -16.35
N CYS A 330 23.43 -7.88 -17.50
CA CYS A 330 23.50 -6.45 -17.82
C CYS A 330 22.79 -6.13 -19.14
N TYR A 331 22.35 -4.90 -19.31
CA TYR A 331 21.86 -4.45 -20.62
C TYR A 331 22.25 -3.02 -20.96
N SER A 332 22.23 -2.71 -22.25
CA SER A 332 22.39 -1.34 -22.73
C SER A 332 21.34 -1.01 -23.76
N LEU A 333 20.69 0.14 -23.57
CA LEU A 333 19.76 0.76 -24.51
C LEU A 333 20.37 1.98 -25.19
N CYS A 334 21.64 2.29 -24.90
CA CYS A 334 22.28 3.50 -25.42
C CYS A 334 22.38 3.50 -26.95
N ASP A 335 22.10 4.66 -27.55
CA ASP A 335 22.53 4.97 -28.92
C ASP A 335 24.00 5.37 -28.94
N VAL A 336 24.81 4.66 -29.71
CA VAL A 336 26.27 4.78 -29.73
C VAL A 336 26.75 5.33 -31.08
N GLU A 337 27.35 6.52 -31.04
CA GLU A 337 28.06 7.15 -32.15
C GLU A 337 29.56 7.16 -31.81
N ALA A 338 30.36 6.35 -32.52
CA ALA A 338 31.78 6.20 -32.25
C ALA A 338 32.66 6.77 -33.37
N GLY A 339 33.93 7.03 -33.05
CA GLY A 339 34.96 7.34 -34.05
C GLY A 339 35.80 6.11 -34.38
N ASP A 340 37.10 6.32 -34.55
CA ASP A 340 38.03 5.26 -34.96
C ASP A 340 38.18 4.09 -33.96
N LEU A 341 38.58 2.94 -34.52
CA LEU A 341 39.08 1.72 -33.87
C LEU A 341 38.03 0.71 -33.46
N ALA A 342 37.12 1.04 -32.54
CA ALA A 342 36.12 0.07 -32.09
C ALA A 342 34.88 0.64 -31.39
N ALA A 343 33.73 0.04 -31.68
CA ALA A 343 32.45 0.34 -31.04
C ALA A 343 31.69 -0.95 -30.70
N GLY A 344 31.10 -1.06 -29.51
CA GLY A 344 30.30 -2.24 -29.13
C GLY A 344 29.09 -1.91 -28.26
N GLY A 345 28.03 -2.72 -28.33
CA GLY A 345 26.84 -2.48 -27.48
C GLY A 345 27.10 -2.61 -25.97
N ILE A 346 27.90 -3.60 -25.54
CA ILE A 346 28.26 -3.83 -24.13
C ILE A 346 29.73 -3.54 -23.85
N VAL A 347 30.66 -3.96 -24.72
CA VAL A 347 32.08 -3.62 -24.58
C VAL A 347 32.63 -3.07 -25.89
N GLY A 348 33.20 -1.87 -25.85
CA GLY A 348 33.78 -1.22 -27.03
C GLY A 348 35.05 -1.93 -27.47
N PHE A 349 36.10 -1.79 -26.66
CA PHE A 349 37.42 -2.33 -26.97
C PHE A 349 38.09 -2.97 -25.74
N SER A 350 38.78 -4.09 -25.93
CA SER A 350 39.62 -4.71 -24.91
C SER A 350 41.00 -5.04 -25.46
N LYS A 351 42.05 -4.54 -24.79
CA LYS A 351 43.43 -5.06 -24.96
C LYS A 351 43.65 -6.36 -24.20
N SER A 352 42.76 -6.71 -23.28
CA SER A 352 42.84 -7.94 -22.52
C SER A 352 42.20 -9.11 -23.25
N GLY A 353 42.82 -10.28 -23.12
CA GLY A 353 42.25 -11.56 -23.54
C GLY A 353 41.21 -12.14 -22.59
N ASN A 354 40.97 -11.50 -21.43
CA ASN A 354 40.17 -12.03 -20.32
C ASN A 354 38.90 -11.19 -20.06
N VAL A 355 38.05 -11.02 -21.09
CA VAL A 355 36.73 -10.39 -20.94
C VAL A 355 35.64 -11.46 -21.12
N ASN A 356 34.87 -11.71 -20.06
CA ASN A 356 33.77 -12.67 -20.07
C ASN A 356 32.44 -11.91 -19.92
N ILE A 357 31.53 -12.09 -20.86
CA ILE A 357 30.20 -11.47 -20.85
C ILE A 357 29.18 -12.61 -20.88
N SER A 358 28.23 -12.58 -19.95
CA SER A 358 27.14 -13.56 -19.89
C SER A 358 25.79 -12.92 -19.67
N ASN A 359 24.72 -13.54 -20.20
CA ASN A 359 23.33 -13.19 -19.91
C ASN A 359 23.06 -11.68 -20.00
N SER A 360 23.51 -11.06 -21.09
CA SER A 360 23.44 -9.60 -21.25
C SER A 360 22.90 -9.24 -22.63
N TYR A 361 22.19 -8.12 -22.74
CA TYR A 361 21.61 -7.73 -24.03
C TYR A 361 21.87 -6.28 -24.44
N PHE A 362 21.89 -6.03 -25.75
CA PHE A 362 21.97 -4.68 -26.33
C PHE A 362 20.78 -4.42 -27.27
N ALA A 363 20.08 -3.31 -27.03
CA ALA A 363 18.91 -2.93 -27.84
C ALA A 363 18.89 -1.45 -28.25
N GLY A 364 20.01 -0.74 -28.12
CA GLY A 364 20.20 0.59 -28.73
C GLY A 364 20.70 0.49 -30.17
N THR A 365 21.10 1.62 -30.76
CA THR A 365 21.77 1.65 -32.07
C THR A 365 23.27 1.86 -31.93
N ILE A 366 24.06 1.41 -32.91
CA ILE A 366 25.51 1.64 -32.95
C ILE A 366 25.98 1.99 -34.36
N SER A 367 26.75 3.07 -34.48
CA SER A 367 27.29 3.58 -35.74
C SER A 367 28.70 4.16 -35.56
N LEU A 368 29.43 4.26 -36.68
CA LEU A 368 30.73 4.93 -36.74
C LEU A 368 30.62 6.22 -37.55
N ASP A 369 31.32 7.27 -37.11
CA ASP A 369 31.45 8.53 -37.85
C ASP A 369 31.98 8.28 -39.27
N SER A 370 31.51 9.11 -40.20
CA SER A 370 31.94 9.19 -41.59
C SER A 370 33.45 9.32 -41.81
N GLY A 371 34.18 9.84 -40.82
CA GLY A 371 35.63 9.95 -40.83
C GLY A 371 36.38 8.69 -40.37
N ALA A 372 35.68 7.64 -39.91
CA ALA A 372 36.31 6.48 -39.31
C ALA A 372 37.12 5.65 -40.31
N ASP A 373 38.23 5.04 -39.87
CA ASP A 373 39.01 4.08 -40.64
C ASP A 373 38.11 2.87 -40.98
N PRO A 374 37.99 2.47 -42.26
CA PRO A 374 37.23 1.28 -42.67
C PRO A 374 37.64 -0.03 -41.96
N GLY A 375 38.84 -0.10 -41.37
CA GLY A 375 39.29 -1.22 -40.54
C GLY A 375 38.79 -1.21 -39.09
N SER A 376 38.07 -0.17 -38.67
CA SER A 376 37.47 -0.04 -37.34
C SER A 376 36.44 -1.14 -37.10
N LYS A 377 36.38 -1.66 -35.87
CA LYS A 377 35.54 -2.82 -35.53
C LYS A 377 34.23 -2.39 -34.89
N ILE A 378 33.11 -2.94 -35.33
CA ILE A 378 31.79 -2.61 -34.75
C ILE A 378 31.02 -3.89 -34.43
N GLY A 379 30.31 -3.97 -33.31
CA GLY A 379 29.54 -5.18 -33.00
C GLY A 379 28.43 -5.00 -31.98
N GLY A 380 27.37 -5.80 -32.10
CA GLY A 380 26.17 -5.69 -31.28
C GLY A 380 26.41 -5.91 -29.78
N ILE A 381 27.34 -6.79 -29.40
CA ILE A 381 27.76 -6.96 -28.00
C ILE A 381 29.15 -6.41 -27.76
N VAL A 382 30.12 -6.75 -28.62
CA VAL A 382 31.50 -6.28 -28.48
C VAL A 382 32.05 -5.75 -29.80
N GLY A 383 32.76 -4.62 -29.76
CA GLY A 383 33.48 -4.12 -30.94
C GLY A 383 34.76 -4.91 -31.17
N PHE A 384 35.63 -4.96 -30.16
CA PHE A 384 36.84 -5.78 -30.19
C PHE A 384 37.18 -6.27 -28.79
N SER A 385 37.18 -7.59 -28.57
CA SER A 385 37.67 -8.16 -27.31
C SER A 385 38.19 -9.58 -27.47
N GLY A 386 39.17 -9.98 -26.66
CA GLY A 386 39.45 -11.39 -26.38
C GLY A 386 38.63 -11.88 -25.19
N GLY A 387 38.34 -13.19 -25.11
CA GLY A 387 37.56 -13.81 -24.03
C GLY A 387 36.24 -14.42 -24.50
N THR A 388 35.25 -14.65 -23.62
CA THR A 388 34.00 -15.37 -23.94
C THR A 388 32.76 -14.49 -23.92
N VAL A 389 31.81 -14.74 -24.83
CA VAL A 389 30.47 -14.12 -24.85
C VAL A 389 29.47 -15.27 -24.86
N ASN A 390 28.63 -15.38 -23.83
CA ASN A 390 27.73 -16.52 -23.62
C ASN A 390 26.30 -16.07 -23.27
N GLY A 391 25.28 -16.59 -23.95
CA GLY A 391 23.89 -16.20 -23.68
C GLY A 391 23.63 -14.70 -23.88
N CYS A 392 24.44 -13.98 -24.66
CA CYS A 392 24.25 -12.55 -24.92
C CYS A 392 23.46 -12.33 -26.21
N ILE A 393 22.50 -11.40 -26.19
CA ILE A 393 21.54 -11.19 -27.28
C ILE A 393 21.58 -9.72 -27.72
N TYR A 394 21.46 -9.42 -29.00
CA TYR A 394 21.37 -8.05 -29.49
C TYR A 394 20.33 -7.91 -30.59
N LEU A 395 19.81 -6.70 -30.80
CA LEU A 395 18.93 -6.41 -31.94
C LEU A 395 19.71 -6.55 -33.25
N SER A 396 19.24 -7.39 -34.17
CA SER A 396 19.96 -7.69 -35.41
C SER A 396 20.14 -6.48 -36.34
N ASP A 397 19.31 -5.45 -36.20
CA ASP A 397 19.33 -4.19 -36.95
C ASP A 397 20.01 -3.04 -36.18
N SER A 398 20.57 -3.31 -35.01
CA SER A 398 21.23 -2.28 -34.18
C SER A 398 22.56 -1.79 -34.74
N VAL A 399 23.22 -2.56 -35.63
CA VAL A 399 24.61 -2.30 -36.05
C VAL A 399 24.65 -1.69 -37.46
N ASP A 400 25.05 -0.42 -37.56
CA ASP A 400 25.40 0.22 -38.83
C ASP A 400 26.90 0.08 -39.12
N ALA A 401 27.24 -0.94 -39.91
CA ALA A 401 28.61 -1.24 -40.31
C ALA A 401 29.08 -0.49 -41.58
N THR A 402 28.37 0.55 -42.04
CA THR A 402 28.71 1.25 -43.31
C THR A 402 30.16 1.76 -43.36
N ASN A 403 30.70 2.21 -42.23
CA ASN A 403 32.04 2.81 -42.13
C ASN A 403 33.05 1.91 -41.39
N GLY A 404 32.78 0.61 -41.22
CA GLY A 404 33.66 -0.30 -40.49
C GLY A 404 33.45 -1.78 -40.79
N GLU A 405 34.13 -2.64 -40.04
CA GLU A 405 34.03 -4.09 -40.14
C GLU A 405 33.23 -4.65 -38.96
N GLU A 406 32.09 -5.26 -39.27
CA GLU A 406 31.23 -5.88 -38.26
C GLU A 406 31.87 -7.13 -37.63
N ILE A 407 31.83 -7.20 -36.31
CA ILE A 407 32.24 -8.33 -35.48
C ILE A 407 30.99 -8.95 -34.85
N VAL A 408 30.61 -10.13 -35.33
CA VAL A 408 29.44 -10.86 -34.84
C VAL A 408 29.83 -11.71 -33.63
N ARG A 409 29.43 -11.28 -32.43
CA ARG A 409 29.59 -12.03 -31.18
C ARG A 409 28.34 -11.86 -30.31
N GLY A 410 27.76 -12.98 -29.88
CA GLY A 410 26.41 -13.03 -29.32
C GLY A 410 25.38 -13.42 -30.39
N THR A 411 24.10 -13.42 -30.02
CA THR A 411 22.99 -13.84 -30.88
C THR A 411 22.18 -12.62 -31.31
N GLY A 412 22.22 -12.27 -32.60
CA GLY A 412 21.37 -11.23 -33.17
C GLY A 412 19.95 -11.75 -33.38
N VAL A 413 18.94 -11.03 -32.89
CA VAL A 413 17.51 -11.39 -33.04
C VAL A 413 16.67 -10.19 -33.44
N SER A 414 15.46 -10.44 -33.97
CA SER A 414 14.51 -9.37 -34.28
C SER A 414 13.93 -8.75 -33.00
N SER A 415 13.44 -7.51 -33.08
CA SER A 415 12.71 -6.88 -31.96
C SER A 415 11.52 -7.73 -31.46
N ALA A 416 10.82 -8.40 -32.38
CA ALA A 416 9.71 -9.28 -32.03
C ALA A 416 10.16 -10.51 -31.23
N ASP A 417 11.33 -11.07 -31.52
CA ASP A 417 11.86 -12.22 -30.77
C ASP A 417 12.52 -11.78 -29.46
N MET A 418 13.10 -10.59 -29.40
CA MET A 418 13.64 -10.02 -28.16
C MET A 418 12.56 -9.74 -27.09
N LYS A 419 11.28 -9.74 -27.46
CA LYS A 419 10.13 -9.55 -26.56
C LYS A 419 9.47 -10.86 -26.13
N LYS A 420 10.09 -12.00 -26.45
CA LYS A 420 9.61 -13.35 -26.12
C LYS A 420 10.47 -13.97 -25.03
N ILE A 421 9.84 -14.53 -23.99
CA ILE A 421 10.56 -15.17 -22.89
C ILE A 421 11.40 -16.37 -23.37
N GLU A 422 10.91 -17.13 -24.37
CA GLU A 422 11.55 -18.33 -24.87
C GLU A 422 12.93 -18.05 -25.48
N THR A 423 13.13 -16.84 -26.01
CA THR A 423 14.42 -16.38 -26.54
C THR A 423 15.51 -16.40 -25.45
N TYR A 424 15.14 -16.00 -24.23
CA TYR A 424 16.06 -15.88 -23.10
C TYR A 424 16.23 -17.21 -22.36
N GLU A 425 15.16 -17.99 -22.21
CA GLU A 425 15.25 -19.35 -21.64
C GLU A 425 16.17 -20.24 -22.50
N SER A 426 16.05 -20.16 -23.83
CA SER A 426 16.92 -20.87 -24.76
C SER A 426 18.38 -20.42 -24.68
N ALA A 427 18.61 -19.16 -24.28
CA ALA A 427 19.94 -18.61 -24.03
C ALA A 427 20.47 -18.93 -22.60
N GLY A 428 19.67 -19.60 -21.76
CA GLY A 428 20.05 -20.03 -20.41
C GLY A 428 19.82 -18.98 -19.31
N TRP A 429 18.93 -18.02 -19.52
CA TRP A 429 18.66 -16.95 -18.55
C TRP A 429 17.78 -17.41 -17.39
N PHE A 430 18.02 -16.83 -16.21
CA PHE A 430 17.11 -16.92 -15.07
C PHE A 430 16.06 -15.81 -15.17
N ILE A 431 15.00 -16.08 -15.93
CA ILE A 431 13.92 -15.13 -16.27
C ILE A 431 12.54 -15.67 -15.88
N SER A 432 11.56 -14.78 -15.68
CA SER A 432 10.12 -15.09 -15.52
C SER A 432 9.23 -14.07 -16.23
N GLU A 433 8.00 -14.48 -16.55
CA GLU A 433 6.91 -13.56 -16.84
C GLU A 433 6.35 -12.99 -15.53
N GLY A 434 6.32 -11.66 -15.43
CA GLY A 434 5.94 -10.95 -14.20
C GLY A 434 6.92 -11.11 -13.04
N LYS A 435 6.77 -10.25 -12.02
CA LYS A 435 7.63 -10.18 -10.83
C LYS A 435 7.85 -11.53 -10.12
N ASP A 436 9.10 -12.00 -10.05
CA ASP A 436 9.57 -13.14 -9.25
C ASP A 436 10.95 -12.80 -8.67
N ALA A 437 11.00 -12.58 -7.35
CA ALA A 437 12.22 -12.19 -6.65
C ALA A 437 13.35 -13.24 -6.68
N SER A 438 13.05 -14.47 -7.09
CA SER A 438 14.03 -15.54 -7.28
C SER A 438 14.75 -15.46 -8.63
N LYS A 439 14.26 -14.61 -9.54
CA LYS A 439 14.81 -14.41 -10.88
C LYS A 439 15.62 -13.13 -10.95
N ALA A 440 16.64 -13.14 -11.81
CA ALA A 440 17.41 -11.93 -12.11
C ALA A 440 16.66 -11.02 -13.08
N TRP A 441 15.91 -11.63 -14.01
CA TRP A 441 15.22 -10.95 -15.10
C TRP A 441 13.72 -11.17 -15.05
N ILE A 442 12.98 -10.12 -15.37
CA ILE A 442 11.52 -10.14 -15.56
C ILE A 442 11.22 -9.71 -17.00
N ILE A 443 10.24 -10.33 -17.62
CA ILE A 443 9.67 -9.86 -18.89
C ILE A 443 8.15 -9.73 -18.76
N ASN A 444 7.62 -8.63 -19.29
CA ASN A 444 6.19 -8.35 -19.33
C ASN A 444 5.69 -8.46 -20.78
N GLU A 445 4.39 -8.73 -20.96
CA GLU A 445 3.79 -8.90 -22.28
C GLU A 445 4.09 -7.69 -23.21
N GLY A 446 4.69 -7.95 -24.37
CA GLY A 446 5.04 -6.91 -25.37
C GLY A 446 6.28 -6.06 -25.06
N GLY A 447 6.91 -6.24 -23.89
CA GLY A 447 8.10 -5.53 -23.42
C GLY A 447 9.41 -6.28 -23.64
N TYR A 448 10.54 -5.57 -23.51
CA TYR A 448 11.86 -6.19 -23.38
C TYR A 448 12.10 -6.60 -21.92
N PRO A 449 12.97 -7.59 -21.63
CA PRO A 449 13.29 -7.94 -20.25
C PRO A 449 13.95 -6.78 -19.50
N TYR A 450 13.66 -6.70 -18.21
CA TYR A 450 14.33 -5.79 -17.28
C TYR A 450 14.80 -6.57 -16.05
N LEU A 451 15.74 -5.98 -15.30
CA LEU A 451 16.30 -6.63 -14.12
C LEU A 451 15.37 -6.44 -12.92
N TYR A 452 15.08 -7.52 -12.19
CA TYR A 452 14.25 -7.50 -10.98
C TYR A 452 14.80 -6.54 -9.92
N ALA A 453 16.13 -6.35 -9.87
CA ALA A 453 16.77 -5.41 -8.94
C ALA A 453 16.32 -3.94 -9.10
N PHE A 454 15.68 -3.59 -10.22
CA PHE A 454 15.11 -2.26 -10.47
C PHE A 454 13.58 -2.23 -10.45
N ASP A 455 12.94 -3.35 -10.11
CA ASP A 455 11.52 -3.39 -9.81
C ASP A 455 11.29 -2.67 -8.47
N ARG A 456 10.73 -1.45 -8.51
CA ARG A 456 10.65 -0.53 -7.36
C ARG A 456 9.21 -0.27 -6.96
N ILE A 457 9.00 -0.14 -5.65
CA ILE A 457 7.78 0.42 -5.08
C ILE A 457 7.73 1.92 -5.42
N VAL A 458 6.71 2.31 -6.17
CA VAL A 458 6.45 3.66 -6.66
C VAL A 458 5.87 4.53 -5.54
N GLN A 459 6.56 5.61 -5.21
CA GLN A 459 6.10 6.57 -4.20
C GLN A 459 5.21 7.64 -4.83
N ILE A 460 3.96 7.69 -4.37
CA ILE A 460 2.96 8.67 -4.78
C ILE A 460 2.90 9.80 -3.73
N SER A 461 3.01 11.04 -4.19
CA SER A 461 3.09 12.22 -3.32
C SER A 461 2.21 13.38 -3.80
N SER A 462 1.61 13.29 -4.98
CA SER A 462 0.72 14.29 -5.57
C SER A 462 -0.46 13.64 -6.31
N VAL A 463 -1.49 14.45 -6.59
CA VAL A 463 -2.64 14.02 -7.40
C VAL A 463 -2.25 13.68 -8.84
N ASP A 464 -1.25 14.37 -9.39
CA ASP A 464 -0.78 14.12 -10.76
C ASP A 464 -0.11 12.76 -10.86
N GLU A 465 0.72 12.38 -9.88
CA GLU A 465 1.32 11.04 -9.83
C GLU A 465 0.25 9.95 -9.64
N LEU A 466 -0.78 10.23 -8.84
CA LEU A 466 -1.90 9.31 -8.62
C LEU A 466 -2.68 9.04 -9.92
N LYS A 467 -2.86 10.05 -10.77
CA LYS A 467 -3.51 9.93 -12.09
C LYS A 467 -2.73 9.10 -13.09
N LEU A 468 -1.42 8.94 -12.90
CA LEU A 468 -0.56 8.17 -13.81
C LEU A 468 -0.65 6.67 -13.56
N ILE A 469 -1.17 6.22 -12.41
CA ILE A 469 -1.25 4.79 -12.11
C ILE A 469 -2.03 4.04 -13.20
N GLY A 470 -1.38 3.07 -13.81
CA GLY A 470 -1.95 2.25 -14.89
C GLY A 470 -1.73 2.81 -16.30
N SER A 471 -1.18 4.03 -16.47
CA SER A 471 -0.96 4.63 -17.80
C SER A 471 0.23 4.04 -18.56
N GLY A 472 1.15 3.36 -17.86
CA GLY A 472 2.41 2.90 -18.42
C GLY A 472 3.43 4.02 -18.67
N GLU A 473 3.14 5.27 -18.29
CA GLU A 473 4.08 6.38 -18.47
C GLU A 473 5.36 6.19 -17.65
N TYR A 474 6.51 6.51 -18.25
CA TYR A 474 7.82 6.48 -17.60
C TYR A 474 8.10 7.79 -16.86
N ASN A 475 8.54 7.69 -15.59
CA ASN A 475 9.05 8.82 -14.82
C ASN A 475 10.58 8.88 -14.93
N PRO A 476 11.16 9.76 -15.78
CA PRO A 476 12.61 9.84 -15.98
C PRO A 476 13.36 10.37 -14.75
N LEU A 477 12.69 11.12 -13.86
CA LEU A 477 13.31 11.66 -12.64
C LEU A 477 13.43 10.59 -11.54
N LYS A 478 12.57 9.56 -11.57
CA LYS A 478 12.51 8.52 -10.52
C LYS A 478 12.85 7.11 -11.02
N GLY A 479 12.94 6.92 -12.34
CA GLY A 479 13.43 5.70 -12.98
C GLY A 479 12.46 4.51 -12.92
N TYR A 480 11.15 4.75 -13.07
CA TYR A 480 10.12 3.70 -13.06
C TYR A 480 8.91 4.04 -13.94
N ASN A 481 8.11 3.03 -14.31
CA ASN A 481 6.84 3.18 -15.04
C ASN A 481 5.64 3.10 -14.09
N TYR A 482 4.54 3.79 -14.41
CA TYR A 482 3.27 3.65 -13.71
C TYR A 482 2.41 2.53 -14.33
N THR A 483 2.78 1.27 -14.12
CA THR A 483 2.08 0.11 -14.71
C THR A 483 0.87 -0.36 -13.88
N PRO A 484 -0.13 -1.04 -14.49
CA PRO A 484 -1.29 -1.57 -13.76
C PRO A 484 -0.92 -2.60 -12.67
N ASP A 485 0.19 -3.30 -12.83
CA ASP A 485 0.74 -4.31 -11.90
C ASP A 485 1.83 -3.76 -10.96
N GLY A 486 1.99 -2.43 -10.90
CA GLY A 486 2.98 -1.76 -10.07
C GLY A 486 2.67 -1.82 -8.57
N ASP A 487 3.72 -1.67 -7.75
CA ASP A 487 3.56 -1.55 -6.29
C ASP A 487 3.62 -0.08 -5.92
N TYR A 488 2.58 0.44 -5.29
CA TYR A 488 2.41 1.87 -5.04
C TYR A 488 2.28 2.16 -3.55
N VAL A 489 2.96 3.21 -3.11
CA VAL A 489 2.92 3.67 -1.72
C VAL A 489 2.61 5.16 -1.67
N LEU A 490 1.58 5.52 -0.93
CA LEU A 490 1.26 6.92 -0.64
C LEU A 490 2.21 7.45 0.43
N THR A 491 2.85 8.59 0.16
CA THR A 491 3.81 9.25 1.06
C THR A 491 3.28 10.52 1.70
N LYS A 492 2.16 11.04 1.19
CA LYS A 492 1.50 12.27 1.66
C LYS A 492 0.00 12.17 1.52
N ASN A 493 -0.74 12.96 2.30
CA ASN A 493 -2.16 13.17 2.05
C ASN A 493 -2.37 13.84 0.68
N ILE A 494 -3.32 13.33 -0.11
CA ILE A 494 -3.70 13.87 -1.42
C ILE A 494 -5.10 14.46 -1.34
N THR A 495 -5.31 15.59 -2.02
CA THR A 495 -6.64 16.18 -2.22
C THR A 495 -6.93 16.24 -3.71
N ILE A 496 -8.04 15.62 -4.12
CA ILE A 496 -8.58 15.66 -5.47
C ILE A 496 -9.60 16.80 -5.51
N THR A 497 -9.28 17.86 -6.24
CA THR A 497 -10.14 19.03 -6.43
C THR A 497 -10.90 19.02 -7.75
N ASP A 498 -10.60 18.04 -8.61
CA ASP A 498 -11.20 17.90 -9.92
C ASP A 498 -12.69 17.58 -9.79
N ASN A 499 -13.50 18.18 -10.68
CA ASN A 499 -14.93 17.88 -10.76
C ASN A 499 -15.19 16.49 -11.38
N THR A 500 -14.21 15.95 -12.11
CA THR A 500 -14.28 14.64 -12.74
C THR A 500 -13.01 13.88 -12.39
N TRP A 501 -13.15 12.65 -11.90
CA TRP A 501 -12.05 11.75 -11.59
C TRP A 501 -12.06 10.57 -12.56
N LYS A 502 -11.00 10.44 -13.36
CA LYS A 502 -10.79 9.25 -14.18
C LYS A 502 -10.34 8.10 -13.25
N THR A 503 -11.13 7.04 -13.22
CA THR A 503 -10.88 5.88 -12.35
C THR A 503 -9.54 5.20 -12.66
N ILE A 504 -8.84 4.72 -11.62
CA ILE A 504 -7.62 3.91 -11.78
C ILE A 504 -8.03 2.48 -12.11
N GLY A 505 -7.66 2.03 -13.31
CA GLY A 505 -8.01 0.72 -13.81
C GLY A 505 -9.47 0.61 -14.29
N ASN A 506 -9.67 -0.13 -15.37
CA ASN A 506 -10.97 -0.38 -15.99
C ASN A 506 -11.06 -1.82 -16.50
N GLN A 507 -12.18 -2.23 -17.10
CA GLN A 507 -12.34 -3.62 -17.55
C GLN A 507 -11.32 -4.08 -18.63
N SER A 508 -10.79 -3.17 -19.45
CA SER A 508 -9.75 -3.52 -20.44
C SER A 508 -8.36 -3.53 -19.82
N GLU A 509 -8.10 -2.62 -18.89
CA GLU A 509 -6.82 -2.42 -18.21
C GLU A 509 -7.06 -2.34 -16.70
N PRO A 510 -7.33 -3.47 -16.02
CA PRO A 510 -7.64 -3.47 -14.60
C PRO A 510 -6.38 -3.19 -13.78
N PHE A 511 -6.57 -2.68 -12.56
CA PHE A 511 -5.47 -2.60 -11.59
C PHE A 511 -5.12 -4.01 -11.07
N LEU A 512 -3.83 -4.36 -11.07
CA LEU A 512 -3.32 -5.71 -10.78
C LEU A 512 -2.21 -5.72 -9.72
N GLY A 513 -1.83 -4.56 -9.21
CA GLY A 513 -0.67 -4.36 -8.34
C GLY A 513 -1.01 -4.26 -6.85
N THR A 514 -0.12 -3.61 -6.10
CA THR A 514 -0.36 -3.29 -4.69
C THR A 514 -0.47 -1.78 -4.48
N PHE A 515 -1.34 -1.35 -3.57
CA PHE A 515 -1.48 0.05 -3.18
C PHE A 515 -1.57 0.18 -1.66
N ASP A 516 -0.54 0.77 -1.05
CA ASP A 516 -0.48 1.00 0.38
C ASP A 516 -0.58 2.51 0.69
N GLY A 517 -1.65 2.91 1.36
CA GLY A 517 -1.86 4.29 1.79
C GLY A 517 -0.90 4.75 2.89
N GLN A 518 -0.23 3.83 3.59
CA GLN A 518 0.56 4.07 4.82
C GLN A 518 -0.18 4.94 5.86
N GLY A 519 -1.51 4.86 5.87
CA GLY A 519 -2.37 5.65 6.75
C GLY A 519 -2.56 7.12 6.34
N ASN A 520 -2.02 7.54 5.18
CA ASN A 520 -2.32 8.84 4.55
C ASN A 520 -3.73 8.85 3.95
N SER A 521 -4.28 10.04 3.79
CA SER A 521 -5.63 10.24 3.27
C SER A 521 -5.68 10.68 1.81
N ILE A 522 -6.69 10.20 1.08
CA ILE A 522 -7.12 10.72 -0.22
C ILE A 522 -8.46 11.43 0.00
N THR A 523 -8.52 12.73 -0.30
CA THR A 523 -9.69 13.57 -0.04
C THR A 523 -10.35 13.99 -1.36
N PHE A 524 -11.61 13.65 -1.57
CA PHE A 524 -12.43 14.22 -2.64
C PHE A 524 -13.01 15.54 -2.17
N ALA A 525 -12.62 16.65 -2.79
CA ALA A 525 -12.97 18.01 -2.36
C ALA A 525 -13.27 18.92 -3.56
N SER A 526 -14.09 18.42 -4.50
CA SER A 526 -14.49 19.21 -5.67
C SER A 526 -15.15 20.53 -5.25
N SER A 527 -14.73 21.61 -5.90
CA SER A 527 -15.30 22.95 -5.71
C SER A 527 -16.76 23.08 -6.16
N SER A 528 -17.26 22.17 -7.01
CA SER A 528 -18.66 22.13 -7.43
C SER A 528 -19.57 21.54 -6.33
N GLY A 529 -18.98 20.90 -5.31
CA GLY A 529 -19.69 20.09 -4.33
C GLY A 529 -19.87 18.63 -4.76
N THR A 530 -19.52 18.27 -5.99
CA THR A 530 -19.68 16.92 -6.56
C THR A 530 -18.48 16.54 -7.44
N THR A 531 -17.92 15.37 -7.20
CA THR A 531 -16.95 14.73 -8.10
C THR A 531 -17.67 13.63 -8.88
N THR A 532 -17.73 13.76 -10.21
CA THR A 532 -18.15 12.69 -11.10
C THR A 532 -17.01 11.68 -11.27
N LEU A 533 -17.29 10.40 -11.09
CA LEU A 533 -16.40 9.29 -11.41
C LEU A 533 -16.57 8.94 -12.89
N ASP A 534 -15.47 8.96 -13.64
CA ASP A 534 -15.46 8.75 -15.08
C ASP A 534 -14.69 7.49 -15.47
N ASN A 535 -15.32 6.69 -16.32
CA ASN A 535 -14.77 5.50 -16.95
C ASN A 535 -15.07 5.45 -18.47
N SER A 536 -15.25 6.62 -19.09
CA SER A 536 -15.76 6.86 -20.46
C SER A 536 -14.98 6.24 -21.62
N GLU A 537 -13.84 5.58 -21.38
CA GLU A 537 -13.05 4.93 -22.42
C GLU A 537 -13.60 3.56 -22.86
N ILE A 538 -14.65 3.02 -22.21
CA ILE A 538 -15.21 1.69 -22.55
C ILE A 538 -16.75 1.67 -22.49
N VAL A 539 -17.37 1.09 -23.52
CA VAL A 539 -18.80 0.74 -23.54
C VAL A 539 -19.02 -0.47 -22.63
N ASN A 540 -19.87 -0.35 -21.60
CA ASN A 540 -20.20 -1.38 -20.58
C ASN A 540 -19.25 -1.52 -19.38
N SER A 541 -18.41 -0.52 -19.07
CA SER A 541 -17.68 -0.53 -17.80
C SER A 541 -18.66 -0.43 -16.62
N ARG A 542 -18.40 -1.22 -15.58
CA ARG A 542 -19.28 -1.34 -14.41
C ARG A 542 -18.68 -0.79 -13.12
N GLY A 543 -17.35 -0.71 -12.99
CA GLY A 543 -16.70 -0.32 -11.74
C GLY A 543 -16.32 1.16 -11.70
N PHE A 544 -16.76 1.88 -10.66
CA PHE A 544 -16.43 3.29 -10.44
C PHE A 544 -15.96 3.54 -9.00
N GLY A 545 -14.84 4.27 -8.87
CA GLY A 545 -14.25 4.62 -7.58
C GLY A 545 -12.94 5.37 -7.74
N LEU A 546 -12.13 5.43 -6.67
CA LEU A 546 -10.72 5.79 -6.86
C LEU A 546 -10.07 4.79 -7.83
N PHE A 547 -10.27 3.49 -7.57
CA PHE A 547 -10.03 2.38 -8.47
C PHE A 547 -11.35 1.96 -9.12
N GLY A 548 -11.37 1.84 -10.44
CA GLY A 548 -12.55 1.42 -11.20
C GLY A 548 -12.71 -0.09 -11.15
N THR A 549 -11.93 -0.80 -11.97
CA THR A 549 -11.87 -2.27 -11.96
C THR A 549 -10.53 -2.76 -11.43
N VAL A 550 -10.59 -3.69 -10.48
CA VAL A 550 -9.45 -4.35 -9.85
C VAL A 550 -9.49 -5.83 -10.16
N GLY A 551 -8.36 -6.38 -10.57
CA GLY A 551 -8.23 -7.81 -10.85
C GLY A 551 -8.69 -8.23 -12.25
N LYS A 552 -8.17 -9.39 -12.66
CA LYS A 552 -8.46 -10.06 -13.93
C LYS A 552 -8.51 -11.56 -13.71
N THR A 553 -9.41 -12.23 -14.42
CA THR A 553 -9.44 -13.70 -14.51
C THR A 553 -8.10 -14.28 -14.97
N GLY A 554 -7.57 -15.26 -14.25
CA GLY A 554 -6.29 -15.92 -14.55
C GLY A 554 -5.06 -15.13 -14.10
N TRP A 555 -5.26 -14.14 -13.24
CA TRP A 555 -4.17 -13.47 -12.53
C TRP A 555 -3.81 -14.27 -11.28
N ASP A 556 -2.58 -14.81 -11.25
CA ASP A 556 -2.14 -15.74 -10.21
C ASP A 556 -1.52 -15.05 -8.98
N LYS A 557 -1.59 -13.71 -8.92
CA LYS A 557 -0.99 -12.92 -7.85
C LYS A 557 -2.03 -12.23 -6.98
N GLU A 558 -1.70 -12.14 -5.70
CA GLU A 558 -2.47 -11.38 -4.74
C GLU A 558 -2.40 -9.88 -5.07
N ILE A 559 -3.57 -9.26 -5.15
CA ILE A 559 -3.78 -7.83 -5.37
C ILE A 559 -4.14 -7.23 -4.02
N VAL A 560 -3.39 -6.23 -3.57
CA VAL A 560 -3.52 -5.70 -2.21
C VAL A 560 -3.82 -4.20 -2.23
N ILE A 561 -4.93 -3.79 -1.61
CA ILE A 561 -5.22 -2.38 -1.31
C ILE A 561 -5.31 -2.22 0.20
N GLN A 562 -4.37 -1.50 0.80
CA GLN A 562 -4.27 -1.44 2.26
C GLN A 562 -3.96 -0.05 2.82
N ASN A 563 -4.37 0.16 4.08
CA ASN A 563 -4.07 1.37 4.86
C ASN A 563 -4.50 2.69 4.19
N VAL A 564 -5.54 2.66 3.35
CA VAL A 564 -6.04 3.82 2.62
C VAL A 564 -7.17 4.51 3.39
N LYS A 565 -7.07 5.82 3.60
CA LYS A 565 -8.14 6.62 4.20
C LYS A 565 -8.79 7.53 3.16
N VAL A 566 -10.03 7.25 2.78
CA VAL A 566 -10.82 8.11 1.92
C VAL A 566 -11.59 9.12 2.78
N VAL A 567 -11.56 10.40 2.38
CA VAL A 567 -12.27 11.49 3.06
C VAL A 567 -13.17 12.21 2.05
N LEU A 568 -14.46 12.32 2.33
CA LEU A 568 -15.38 13.08 1.49
C LEU A 568 -15.54 14.52 1.98
N LYS A 569 -15.34 15.44 1.04
CA LYS A 569 -15.68 16.87 1.10
C LYS A 569 -16.50 17.32 -0.12
N SER A 570 -16.91 16.38 -0.95
CA SER A 570 -17.85 16.51 -2.07
C SER A 570 -18.62 15.20 -2.23
N ASN A 571 -19.78 15.26 -2.89
CA ASN A 571 -20.53 14.07 -3.31
C ASN A 571 -19.73 13.29 -4.36
N LEU A 572 -20.01 11.99 -4.49
CA LEU A 572 -19.52 11.13 -5.57
C LEU A 572 -20.72 10.64 -6.40
N THR A 573 -20.62 10.72 -7.72
CA THR A 573 -21.67 10.30 -8.67
C THR A 573 -21.07 9.89 -10.02
N ILE A 574 -21.89 9.52 -11.00
CA ILE A 574 -21.52 9.19 -12.40
C ILE A 574 -22.33 10.04 -13.39
N ASP A 575 -21.80 10.29 -14.61
CA ASP A 575 -22.37 11.26 -15.55
C ASP A 575 -23.65 10.77 -16.29
N GLU A 576 -23.85 9.46 -16.43
CA GLU A 576 -25.08 8.86 -16.94
C GLU A 576 -25.35 7.56 -16.19
N LEU A 577 -26.46 7.48 -15.42
CA LEU A 577 -26.94 6.23 -14.83
C LEU A 577 -27.15 5.23 -15.98
N SER A 578 -26.27 4.26 -16.08
CA SER A 578 -26.28 3.32 -17.18
C SER A 578 -27.46 2.37 -16.98
N SER A 579 -28.00 1.76 -18.05
CA SER A 579 -29.07 0.75 -17.91
C SER A 579 -28.53 -0.62 -17.40
N GLY A 580 -27.48 -0.60 -16.59
CA GLY A 580 -26.71 -1.76 -16.13
C GLY A 580 -26.17 -1.58 -14.70
N ARG A 581 -25.39 -2.56 -14.20
CA ARG A 581 -24.73 -2.42 -12.89
C ARG A 581 -23.65 -1.34 -12.95
N ASP A 582 -23.77 -0.34 -12.09
CA ASP A 582 -22.86 0.81 -12.00
C ASP A 582 -21.78 0.62 -10.91
N GLU A 583 -21.84 -0.42 -10.07
CA GLU A 583 -20.81 -0.88 -9.12
C GLU A 583 -19.89 0.24 -8.58
N ILE A 584 -20.47 1.12 -7.75
CA ILE A 584 -19.81 2.34 -7.25
C ILE A 584 -19.31 2.12 -5.83
N GLY A 585 -18.04 2.42 -5.59
CA GLY A 585 -17.47 2.54 -4.25
C GLY A 585 -16.47 3.70 -4.18
N ALA A 586 -16.38 4.39 -3.04
CA ALA A 586 -15.46 5.54 -2.93
C ALA A 586 -13.98 5.16 -3.12
N LEU A 587 -13.62 3.89 -2.84
CA LEU A 587 -12.27 3.38 -3.02
C LEU A 587 -12.19 2.38 -4.19
N VAL A 588 -13.02 1.35 -4.22
CA VAL A 588 -13.02 0.32 -5.27
C VAL A 588 -14.40 0.22 -5.90
N GLY A 589 -14.50 0.30 -7.22
CA GLY A 589 -15.75 0.05 -7.93
C GLY A 589 -16.08 -1.43 -7.99
N ASN A 590 -15.29 -2.17 -8.77
CA ASN A 590 -15.51 -3.59 -9.05
C ASN A 590 -14.23 -4.41 -8.84
N VAL A 591 -14.38 -5.60 -8.25
CA VAL A 591 -13.36 -6.66 -8.26
C VAL A 591 -13.83 -7.80 -9.16
N SER A 592 -13.06 -8.13 -10.21
CA SER A 592 -13.44 -9.15 -11.21
C SER A 592 -12.46 -10.32 -11.23
N LEU A 593 -12.68 -11.30 -10.36
CA LEU A 593 -11.79 -12.44 -10.17
C LEU A 593 -12.54 -13.77 -10.28
N ASN A 594 -11.88 -14.77 -10.87
CA ASN A 594 -12.37 -16.15 -10.97
C ASN A 594 -11.63 -17.11 -10.03
N SER A 595 -10.69 -16.62 -9.22
CA SER A 595 -9.92 -17.42 -8.27
C SER A 595 -10.10 -16.86 -6.85
N PRO A 596 -10.39 -17.72 -5.86
CA PRO A 596 -10.40 -17.32 -4.45
C PRO A 596 -9.02 -16.77 -4.04
N ASP A 597 -9.02 -15.87 -3.05
CA ASP A 597 -7.83 -15.34 -2.35
C ASP A 597 -6.89 -14.45 -3.19
N THR A 598 -7.35 -13.92 -4.33
CA THR A 598 -6.51 -13.07 -5.19
C THR A 598 -6.68 -11.58 -4.93
N PHE A 599 -7.66 -11.15 -4.13
CA PHE A 599 -7.82 -9.76 -3.72
C PHE A 599 -7.92 -9.61 -2.20
N LEU A 600 -7.09 -8.73 -1.64
CA LEU A 600 -7.10 -8.36 -0.23
C LEU A 600 -7.25 -6.84 -0.09
N MET A 601 -8.33 -6.41 0.57
CA MET A 601 -8.51 -5.04 1.02
C MET A 601 -8.42 -4.98 2.54
N LYS A 602 -7.44 -4.24 3.07
CA LYS A 602 -7.16 -4.26 4.51
C LYS A 602 -6.97 -2.89 5.14
N ASN A 603 -7.60 -2.66 6.30
CA ASN A 603 -7.42 -1.44 7.08
C ASN A 603 -7.70 -0.17 6.25
N CYS A 604 -8.76 -0.22 5.44
CA CYS A 604 -9.19 0.87 4.58
C CYS A 604 -10.44 1.52 5.17
N SER A 605 -10.52 2.85 5.12
CA SER A 605 -11.62 3.58 5.76
C SER A 605 -12.18 4.70 4.91
N LEU A 606 -13.50 4.90 4.95
CA LEU A 606 -14.19 6.08 4.42
C LEU A 606 -14.69 6.95 5.58
N THR A 607 -14.47 8.26 5.51
CA THR A 607 -14.98 9.20 6.52
C THR A 607 -15.57 10.48 5.93
N SER A 608 -16.56 11.04 6.62
CA SER A 608 -17.13 12.36 6.29
C SER A 608 -17.60 13.13 7.53
N GLN A 609 -17.40 14.46 7.54
CA GLN A 609 -17.90 15.36 8.59
C GLN A 609 -19.26 16.01 8.29
N SER A 610 -19.65 16.06 7.01
CA SER A 610 -20.89 16.66 6.50
C SER A 610 -21.67 15.61 5.72
N ASN A 611 -22.97 15.80 5.49
CA ASN A 611 -23.71 14.81 4.70
C ASN A 611 -23.30 14.91 3.22
N TYR A 612 -22.48 13.97 2.76
CA TYR A 612 -22.15 13.79 1.34
C TYR A 612 -22.74 12.48 0.84
N ASN A 613 -23.13 12.50 -0.43
CA ASN A 613 -23.77 11.39 -1.10
C ASN A 613 -22.75 10.58 -1.90
N ILE A 614 -22.92 9.26 -1.91
CA ILE A 614 -22.42 8.36 -2.94
C ILE A 614 -23.65 7.86 -3.68
N ASP A 615 -23.75 8.16 -4.96
CA ASP A 615 -24.98 8.05 -5.74
C ASP A 615 -24.74 7.32 -7.07
N GLY A 616 -25.51 6.26 -7.33
CA GLY A 616 -25.46 5.39 -8.53
C GLY A 616 -26.76 4.61 -8.72
N ASP A 617 -26.85 3.72 -9.71
CA ASP A 617 -28.06 2.91 -9.93
C ASP A 617 -28.02 1.56 -9.17
N ASN A 618 -27.02 0.72 -9.45
CA ASN A 618 -26.99 -0.66 -8.96
C ASN A 618 -25.57 -1.08 -8.51
N GLY A 619 -25.47 -1.66 -7.32
CA GLY A 619 -24.21 -2.09 -6.71
C GLY A 619 -23.48 -0.93 -6.03
N VAL A 620 -24.18 -0.12 -5.22
CA VAL A 620 -23.61 1.09 -4.62
C VAL A 620 -23.18 0.79 -3.19
N GLY A 621 -21.89 0.93 -2.91
CA GLY A 621 -21.34 0.82 -1.56
C GLY A 621 -20.54 2.02 -1.12
N GLY A 622 -20.36 2.16 0.20
CA GLY A 622 -19.54 3.22 0.75
C GLY A 622 -18.08 3.14 0.28
N LEU A 623 -17.42 2.00 0.53
CA LEU A 623 -16.03 1.78 0.13
C LEU A 623 -15.91 1.01 -1.18
N VAL A 624 -16.77 0.00 -1.37
CA VAL A 624 -16.67 -0.99 -2.45
C VAL A 624 -18.00 -1.06 -3.21
N GLY A 625 -18.02 -1.02 -4.54
CA GLY A 625 -19.26 -1.27 -5.28
C GLY A 625 -19.63 -2.75 -5.26
N SER A 626 -18.79 -3.56 -5.88
CA SER A 626 -18.94 -5.02 -6.00
C SER A 626 -17.60 -5.72 -5.74
N VAL A 627 -17.64 -6.81 -4.97
CA VAL A 627 -16.50 -7.69 -4.74
C VAL A 627 -16.90 -9.16 -4.98
N GLU A 628 -16.04 -9.91 -5.65
CA GLU A 628 -16.17 -11.36 -5.81
C GLU A 628 -14.80 -12.02 -5.59
N ASN A 629 -14.76 -13.10 -4.80
CA ASN A 629 -13.55 -13.88 -4.50
C ASN A 629 -12.42 -13.08 -3.82
N GLY A 630 -12.77 -12.15 -2.93
CA GLY A 630 -11.87 -11.27 -2.21
C GLY A 630 -11.98 -11.36 -0.68
N SER A 631 -11.10 -10.63 0.00
CA SER A 631 -11.11 -10.48 1.46
C SER A 631 -11.16 -9.01 1.85
N LEU A 632 -12.16 -8.62 2.64
CA LEU A 632 -12.29 -7.30 3.26
C LEU A 632 -12.01 -7.42 4.75
N ILE A 633 -10.90 -6.86 5.24
CA ILE A 633 -10.45 -7.03 6.62
C ILE A 633 -10.19 -5.66 7.27
N ASP A 634 -10.73 -5.41 8.46
CA ASP A 634 -10.54 -4.15 9.20
C ASP A 634 -11.01 -2.91 8.41
N CYS A 635 -12.00 -3.05 7.53
CA CYS A 635 -12.50 -1.95 6.70
C CYS A 635 -13.64 -1.20 7.39
N SER A 636 -13.71 0.13 7.24
CA SER A 636 -14.74 0.91 7.94
C SER A 636 -15.31 2.09 7.17
N VAL A 637 -16.59 2.38 7.36
CA VAL A 637 -17.26 3.59 6.89
C VAL A 637 -17.78 4.34 8.09
N SER A 638 -17.45 5.63 8.23
CA SER A 638 -17.90 6.41 9.38
C SER A 638 -18.21 7.88 9.12
N GLY A 639 -19.01 8.47 10.01
CA GLY A 639 -19.34 9.90 9.97
C GLY A 639 -20.72 10.16 9.38
N LYS A 640 -20.88 11.21 8.57
CA LYS A 640 -22.16 11.58 7.95
C LYS A 640 -22.15 11.23 6.45
N ILE A 641 -22.75 10.12 6.06
CA ILE A 641 -22.68 9.61 4.68
C ILE A 641 -24.07 9.13 4.27
N SER A 642 -24.49 9.49 3.05
CA SER A 642 -25.69 8.96 2.42
C SER A 642 -25.31 8.14 1.19
N ILE A 643 -25.87 6.93 1.06
CA ILE A 643 -25.68 6.02 -0.07
C ILE A 643 -27.02 5.86 -0.75
N LEU A 644 -27.06 6.19 -2.04
CA LEU A 644 -28.28 6.33 -2.84
C LEU A 644 -28.17 5.49 -4.11
N GLY A 645 -29.31 4.94 -4.53
CA GLY A 645 -29.44 4.16 -5.76
C GLY A 645 -30.70 3.31 -5.77
N SER A 646 -30.83 2.42 -6.74
CA SER A 646 -32.03 1.59 -6.91
C SER A 646 -31.86 0.18 -6.37
N ARG A 647 -30.75 -0.52 -6.63
CA ARG A 647 -30.60 -1.94 -6.25
C ARG A 647 -29.22 -2.28 -5.70
N GLU A 648 -29.15 -3.22 -4.74
CA GLU A 648 -27.90 -3.71 -4.13
C GLU A 648 -27.07 -2.59 -3.49
N LEU A 649 -27.61 -2.00 -2.42
CA LEU A 649 -26.98 -0.88 -1.71
C LEU A 649 -26.47 -1.30 -0.34
N GLY A 650 -25.22 -0.98 -0.01
CA GLY A 650 -24.68 -1.28 1.31
C GLY A 650 -23.76 -0.21 1.89
N GLY A 651 -23.78 -0.05 3.21
CA GLY A 651 -22.93 0.93 3.90
C GLY A 651 -21.43 0.76 3.63
N LEU A 652 -20.96 -0.48 3.47
CA LEU A 652 -19.59 -0.84 3.13
C LEU A 652 -19.48 -1.24 1.65
N ALA A 653 -20.30 -2.21 1.22
CA ALA A 653 -20.26 -2.79 -0.12
C ALA A 653 -21.66 -2.93 -0.74
N GLY A 654 -21.84 -2.71 -2.04
CA GLY A 654 -23.14 -2.96 -2.70
C GLY A 654 -23.44 -4.44 -2.86
N TYR A 655 -22.49 -5.19 -3.42
CA TYR A 655 -22.56 -6.62 -3.68
C TYR A 655 -21.29 -7.36 -3.22
N ALA A 656 -21.46 -8.54 -2.63
CA ALA A 656 -20.36 -9.42 -2.21
C ALA A 656 -20.66 -10.89 -2.51
N LYS A 657 -19.68 -11.66 -2.98
CA LYS A 657 -19.82 -13.09 -3.27
C LYS A 657 -18.51 -13.88 -3.15
N TYR A 658 -18.58 -15.03 -2.46
CA TYR A 658 -17.41 -15.87 -2.16
C TYR A 658 -16.29 -15.11 -1.45
N ASP A 659 -16.67 -14.16 -0.59
CA ASP A 659 -15.75 -13.27 0.09
C ASP A 659 -15.60 -13.59 1.58
N SER A 660 -14.44 -13.25 2.15
CA SER A 660 -14.26 -13.16 3.60
C SER A 660 -14.35 -11.70 4.04
N ILE A 661 -15.30 -11.39 4.93
CA ILE A 661 -15.55 -10.02 5.42
C ILE A 661 -15.38 -10.03 6.94
N GLU A 662 -14.20 -9.61 7.39
CA GLU A 662 -13.78 -9.71 8.80
C GLU A 662 -13.59 -8.33 9.44
N ASN A 663 -14.12 -8.15 10.65
CA ASN A 663 -13.94 -6.96 11.48
C ASN A 663 -14.26 -5.65 10.74
N CYS A 664 -15.26 -5.70 9.85
CA CYS A 664 -15.67 -4.54 9.07
C CYS A 664 -16.81 -3.79 9.77
N SER A 665 -16.85 -2.46 9.63
CA SER A 665 -17.86 -1.66 10.35
C SER A 665 -18.41 -0.46 9.58
N VAL A 666 -19.69 -0.17 9.80
CA VAL A 666 -20.34 1.07 9.36
C VAL A 666 -20.82 1.80 10.62
N SER A 667 -20.44 3.06 10.81
CA SER A 667 -20.76 3.79 12.05
C SER A 667 -21.05 5.28 11.87
N GLY A 668 -21.76 5.89 12.82
CA GLY A 668 -22.07 7.33 12.77
C GLY A 668 -23.48 7.61 12.27
N THR A 669 -23.68 8.64 11.45
CA THR A 669 -24.97 8.95 10.81
C THR A 669 -24.92 8.48 9.37
N VAL A 670 -25.29 7.23 9.14
CA VAL A 670 -25.26 6.61 7.81
C VAL A 670 -26.69 6.36 7.34
N SER A 671 -26.98 6.84 6.13
CA SER A 671 -28.24 6.65 5.45
C SER A 671 -28.02 5.80 4.21
N VAL A 672 -28.78 4.71 4.03
CA VAL A 672 -28.77 3.89 2.81
C VAL A 672 -30.20 3.82 2.30
N ILE A 673 -30.43 4.39 1.12
CA ILE A 673 -31.79 4.55 0.56
C ILE A 673 -31.79 4.03 -0.87
N GLY A 674 -32.66 3.06 -1.14
CA GLY A 674 -32.95 2.62 -2.49
C GLY A 674 -34.25 1.86 -2.62
N ASP A 675 -34.37 1.06 -3.68
CA ASP A 675 -35.60 0.35 -4.03
C ASP A 675 -35.53 -1.12 -3.61
N ASP A 676 -34.42 -1.81 -3.92
CA ASP A 676 -34.24 -3.26 -3.78
C ASP A 676 -32.88 -3.64 -3.14
N TYR A 677 -32.88 -4.69 -2.31
CA TYR A 677 -31.73 -5.22 -1.57
C TYR A 677 -30.88 -4.15 -0.87
N VAL A 678 -31.44 -3.54 0.17
CA VAL A 678 -30.77 -2.51 0.97
C VAL A 678 -30.20 -3.11 2.25
N GLY A 679 -28.88 -2.98 2.45
CA GLY A 679 -28.18 -3.41 3.64
C GLY A 679 -27.46 -2.28 4.36
N GLY A 680 -27.40 -2.33 5.68
CA GLY A 680 -26.56 -1.38 6.42
C GLY A 680 -25.06 -1.61 6.25
N LEU A 681 -24.64 -2.84 5.92
CA LEU A 681 -23.25 -3.22 5.64
C LEU A 681 -23.06 -3.61 4.18
N VAL A 682 -23.78 -4.63 3.71
CA VAL A 682 -23.71 -5.13 2.33
C VAL A 682 -25.12 -5.18 1.73
N GLY A 683 -25.35 -4.72 0.50
CA GLY A 683 -26.70 -4.79 -0.08
C GLY A 683 -27.17 -6.23 -0.32
N SER A 684 -26.39 -6.97 -1.09
CA SER A 684 -26.65 -8.38 -1.43
C SER A 684 -25.40 -9.23 -1.26
N SER A 685 -25.58 -10.40 -0.65
CA SER A 685 -24.51 -11.30 -0.22
C SER A 685 -24.74 -12.73 -0.71
N MET A 686 -23.69 -13.41 -1.18
CA MET A 686 -23.78 -14.80 -1.66
C MET A 686 -22.55 -15.62 -1.26
N PHE A 687 -22.72 -16.65 -0.43
CA PHE A 687 -21.64 -17.57 -0.02
C PHE A 687 -20.44 -16.85 0.62
N ASN A 688 -20.69 -15.84 1.44
CA ASN A 688 -19.65 -15.07 2.12
C ASN A 688 -19.45 -15.55 3.56
N ASP A 689 -18.26 -15.32 4.11
CA ASP A 689 -17.97 -15.53 5.53
C ASP A 689 -17.84 -14.16 6.23
N PHE A 690 -18.87 -13.76 6.99
CA PHE A 690 -18.88 -12.55 7.81
C PHE A 690 -18.48 -12.86 9.25
N ASP A 691 -17.39 -12.25 9.73
CA ASP A 691 -16.92 -12.40 11.11
C ASP A 691 -16.72 -11.03 11.77
N LYS A 692 -17.33 -10.82 12.96
CA LYS A 692 -17.22 -9.59 13.77
C LYS A 692 -17.58 -8.29 13.02
N CYS A 693 -18.52 -8.36 12.08
CA CYS A 693 -18.95 -7.19 11.32
C CYS A 693 -20.05 -6.41 12.05
N SER A 694 -20.09 -5.08 11.86
CA SER A 694 -21.05 -4.25 12.60
C SER A 694 -21.60 -3.05 11.86
N VAL A 695 -22.85 -2.69 12.19
CA VAL A 695 -23.47 -1.42 11.80
C VAL A 695 -23.93 -0.71 13.07
N SER A 696 -23.50 0.54 13.29
CA SER A 696 -23.77 1.23 14.55
C SER A 696 -24.00 2.74 14.44
N GLY A 697 -24.66 3.32 15.45
CA GLY A 697 -24.86 4.77 15.55
C GLY A 697 -26.30 5.20 15.20
N ASN A 698 -26.43 6.25 14.39
CA ASN A 698 -27.71 6.78 13.91
C ASN A 698 -27.98 6.25 12.50
N ILE A 699 -28.76 5.19 12.41
CA ILE A 699 -28.95 4.39 11.19
C ILE A 699 -30.28 4.76 10.53
N LEU A 700 -30.26 5.04 9.23
CA LEU A 700 -31.46 5.22 8.42
C LEU A 700 -31.38 4.34 7.18
N LEU A 701 -32.06 3.20 7.20
CA LEU A 701 -32.17 2.32 6.03
C LEU A 701 -33.60 2.37 5.50
N SER A 702 -33.75 2.59 4.20
CA SER A 702 -35.05 2.61 3.53
C SER A 702 -34.99 1.88 2.20
N ALA A 703 -35.91 0.94 2.00
CA ALA A 703 -36.15 0.25 0.73
C ALA A 703 -37.60 0.51 0.29
N VAL A 704 -37.83 0.89 -0.96
CA VAL A 704 -39.18 1.17 -1.47
C VAL A 704 -39.92 -0.13 -1.81
N ASP A 705 -39.25 -1.11 -2.41
CA ASP A 705 -39.91 -2.29 -2.98
C ASP A 705 -39.67 -3.56 -2.16
N ASP A 706 -38.43 -4.03 -2.03
CA ASP A 706 -38.22 -5.45 -1.78
C ASP A 706 -37.70 -5.75 -0.36
N TYR A 707 -36.39 -5.97 -0.18
CA TYR A 707 -35.83 -6.52 1.05
C TYR A 707 -34.80 -5.58 1.67
N ILE A 708 -34.90 -5.41 2.99
CA ILE A 708 -33.99 -4.57 3.76
C ILE A 708 -33.50 -5.26 5.03
N GLY A 709 -32.20 -5.13 5.30
CA GLY A 709 -31.59 -5.66 6.50
C GLY A 709 -30.59 -4.69 7.13
N GLY A 710 -30.47 -4.74 8.46
CA GLY A 710 -29.48 -3.92 9.16
C GLY A 710 -28.03 -4.23 8.78
N LEU A 711 -27.72 -5.46 8.37
CA LEU A 711 -26.44 -5.86 7.75
C LEU A 711 -26.61 -6.12 6.26
N SER A 712 -27.48 -7.08 5.87
CA SER A 712 -27.70 -7.49 4.48
C SER A 712 -29.17 -7.48 4.06
N GLY A 713 -29.48 -6.90 2.90
CA GLY A 713 -30.83 -6.90 2.35
C GLY A 713 -31.24 -8.28 1.85
N TYR A 714 -30.36 -8.92 1.08
CA TYR A 714 -30.54 -10.27 0.54
C TYR A 714 -29.31 -11.13 0.83
N ASP A 715 -29.54 -12.38 1.24
CA ASP A 715 -28.47 -13.35 1.46
C ASP A 715 -28.81 -14.74 0.91
N THR A 716 -27.77 -15.45 0.46
CA THR A 716 -27.83 -16.87 0.12
C THR A 716 -26.51 -17.57 0.47
N GLY A 717 -26.57 -18.64 1.26
CA GLY A 717 -25.43 -19.52 1.50
C GLY A 717 -24.28 -18.92 2.32
N SER A 718 -24.44 -17.76 2.94
CA SER A 718 -23.38 -17.09 3.71
C SER A 718 -23.36 -17.52 5.18
N VAL A 719 -22.25 -17.27 5.86
CA VAL A 719 -22.08 -17.45 7.31
C VAL A 719 -21.95 -16.08 7.97
N PHE A 720 -22.72 -15.84 9.03
CA PHE A 720 -22.61 -14.66 9.89
C PHE A 720 -22.23 -15.08 11.30
N GLU A 721 -21.03 -14.72 11.74
CA GLU A 721 -20.51 -15.02 13.07
C GLU A 721 -20.18 -13.71 13.82
N SER A 722 -20.66 -13.57 15.06
CA SER A 722 -20.33 -12.42 15.92
C SER A 722 -20.71 -11.04 15.33
N CYS A 723 -21.69 -10.98 14.42
CA CYS A 723 -22.06 -9.76 13.70
C CYS A 723 -23.22 -9.01 14.38
N PHE A 724 -23.25 -7.68 14.28
CA PHE A 724 -24.29 -6.92 15.01
C PHE A 724 -24.73 -5.59 14.42
N VAL A 725 -25.97 -5.21 14.78
CA VAL A 725 -26.54 -3.89 14.51
C VAL A 725 -26.88 -3.23 15.84
N SER A 726 -26.45 -1.98 16.05
CA SER A 726 -26.69 -1.30 17.33
C SER A 726 -26.86 0.22 17.23
N GLY A 727 -27.63 0.82 18.14
CA GLY A 727 -27.73 2.28 18.25
C GLY A 727 -29.15 2.78 18.18
N ASN A 728 -29.40 3.84 17.42
CA ASN A 728 -30.71 4.45 17.23
C ASN A 728 -31.01 4.56 15.73
N GLY A 729 -32.22 4.24 15.30
CA GLY A 729 -32.51 4.33 13.88
C GLY A 729 -33.76 3.62 13.44
N SER A 730 -33.97 3.63 12.13
CA SER A 730 -35.07 2.92 11.48
C SER A 730 -34.56 2.12 10.28
N ILE A 731 -35.15 0.95 10.11
CA ILE A 731 -35.00 0.03 8.99
C ILE A 731 -36.42 -0.14 8.43
N THR A 732 -36.68 0.43 7.27
CA THR A 732 -38.05 0.52 6.72
C THR A 732 -38.12 -0.09 5.33
N ALA A 733 -38.98 -1.08 5.13
CA ALA A 733 -39.37 -1.61 3.82
C ALA A 733 -40.78 -1.13 3.44
N GLY A 734 -40.91 -0.55 2.25
CA GLY A 734 -42.19 -0.18 1.64
C GLY A 734 -42.91 -1.32 0.92
N GLY A 735 -42.29 -2.50 0.78
CA GLY A 735 -42.95 -3.67 0.19
C GLY A 735 -42.72 -4.96 0.95
N MET A 736 -41.72 -5.79 0.60
CA MET A 736 -41.69 -7.20 1.03
C MET A 736 -41.19 -7.47 2.45
N SER A 737 -39.92 -7.22 2.78
CA SER A 737 -39.42 -7.67 4.09
C SER A 737 -38.38 -6.78 4.73
N ALA A 738 -38.49 -6.62 6.06
CA ALA A 738 -37.52 -5.92 6.87
C ALA A 738 -37.01 -6.79 8.01
N GLY A 739 -35.68 -6.94 8.10
CA GLY A 739 -35.02 -7.57 9.24
C GLY A 739 -34.09 -6.61 9.97
N GLY A 740 -34.04 -6.71 11.29
CA GLY A 740 -33.06 -5.96 12.07
C GLY A 740 -31.60 -6.28 11.71
N LEU A 741 -31.33 -7.50 11.24
CA LEU A 741 -30.04 -8.00 10.79
C LEU A 741 -30.06 -8.33 9.28
N LEU A 742 -30.97 -9.20 8.84
CA LEU A 742 -31.06 -9.67 7.44
C LEU A 742 -32.48 -9.52 6.89
N GLY A 743 -32.64 -8.99 5.67
CA GLY A 743 -33.95 -8.87 5.02
C GLY A 743 -34.53 -10.22 4.62
N LEU A 744 -33.91 -10.89 3.64
CA LEU A 744 -34.27 -12.23 3.18
C LEU A 744 -33.05 -13.17 3.19
N THR A 745 -33.25 -14.40 3.66
CA THR A 745 -32.33 -15.53 3.43
C THR A 745 -32.99 -16.55 2.52
N SER A 746 -32.35 -16.94 1.41
CA SER A 746 -32.98 -17.79 0.38
C SER A 746 -32.62 -19.28 0.44
N SER A 747 -31.48 -19.64 1.06
CA SER A 747 -31.09 -21.02 1.45
C SER A 747 -29.67 -21.06 1.99
N GLY A 748 -29.38 -21.94 2.95
CA GLY A 748 -28.04 -22.32 3.38
C GLY A 748 -27.28 -21.26 4.17
N THR A 749 -27.98 -20.26 4.73
CA THR A 749 -27.36 -19.20 5.53
C THR A 749 -27.25 -19.63 7.00
N ASP A 750 -26.07 -19.48 7.60
CA ASP A 750 -25.82 -19.81 9.01
C ASP A 750 -25.55 -18.55 9.83
N ILE A 751 -26.33 -18.31 10.88
CA ILE A 751 -26.27 -17.07 11.69
C ILE A 751 -26.01 -17.43 13.14
N THR A 752 -24.82 -17.10 13.63
CA THR A 752 -24.34 -17.52 14.95
C THR A 752 -23.77 -16.34 15.73
N GLU A 753 -24.11 -16.24 17.02
CA GLU A 753 -23.58 -15.18 17.91
C GLU A 753 -23.86 -13.75 17.39
N CYS A 754 -25.01 -13.53 16.74
CA CYS A 754 -25.37 -12.25 16.14
C CYS A 754 -26.46 -11.50 16.94
N PHE A 755 -26.47 -10.17 16.87
CA PHE A 755 -27.48 -9.41 17.61
C PHE A 755 -27.90 -8.07 17.01
N VAL A 756 -29.12 -7.66 17.38
CA VAL A 756 -29.67 -6.32 17.10
C VAL A 756 -30.03 -5.66 18.43
N SER A 757 -29.52 -4.46 18.68
CA SER A 757 -29.71 -3.80 19.98
C SER A 757 -29.85 -2.28 19.92
N GLY A 758 -30.34 -1.69 21.01
CA GLY A 758 -30.64 -0.26 21.07
C GLY A 758 -32.04 0.06 20.56
N ASN A 759 -32.28 1.33 20.24
CA ASN A 759 -33.57 1.83 19.77
C ASN A 759 -33.66 1.77 18.23
N ILE A 760 -33.64 0.55 17.70
CA ILE A 760 -33.80 0.27 16.27
C ILE A 760 -35.27 -0.07 16.01
N SER A 761 -35.90 0.66 15.09
CA SER A 761 -37.26 0.36 14.60
C SER A 761 -37.17 -0.39 13.28
N VAL A 762 -37.75 -1.58 13.20
CA VAL A 762 -37.87 -2.39 11.98
C VAL A 762 -39.32 -2.36 11.53
N THR A 763 -39.59 -1.80 10.36
CA THR A 763 -40.93 -1.60 9.84
C THR A 763 -41.04 -2.17 8.42
N SER A 764 -42.11 -2.90 8.11
CA SER A 764 -42.38 -3.44 6.77
C SER A 764 -43.86 -3.41 6.43
N ASP A 765 -44.19 -3.23 5.15
CA ASP A 765 -45.55 -3.34 4.66
C ASP A 765 -46.05 -4.78 4.53
N THR A 766 -45.16 -5.78 4.48
CA THR A 766 -45.53 -7.21 4.45
C THR A 766 -44.98 -7.94 5.68
N SER A 767 -43.68 -8.28 5.69
CA SER A 767 -43.08 -9.08 6.78
C SER A 767 -41.98 -8.34 7.54
N ALA A 768 -41.97 -8.40 8.88
CA ALA A 768 -40.90 -7.82 9.69
C ALA A 768 -40.46 -8.72 10.85
N GLY A 769 -39.14 -8.83 11.02
CA GLY A 769 -38.52 -9.52 12.15
C GLY A 769 -37.38 -8.74 12.80
N GLY A 770 -37.23 -8.89 14.12
CA GLY A 770 -36.19 -8.18 14.87
C GLY A 770 -34.76 -8.64 14.54
N LEU A 771 -34.58 -9.83 13.98
CA LEU A 771 -33.33 -10.29 13.35
C LEU A 771 -33.51 -10.47 11.84
N ILE A 772 -34.49 -11.28 11.42
CA ILE A 772 -34.64 -11.69 10.02
C ILE A 772 -36.05 -11.36 9.54
N GLY A 773 -36.17 -10.72 8.38
CA GLY A 773 -37.45 -10.48 7.75
C GLY A 773 -38.11 -11.78 7.28
N GLN A 774 -37.56 -12.40 6.24
CA GLN A 774 -38.00 -13.69 5.70
C GLN A 774 -36.86 -14.73 5.76
N PHE A 775 -37.17 -15.94 6.22
CA PHE A 775 -36.18 -16.94 6.59
C PHE A 775 -36.39 -18.31 5.93
N ASP A 776 -35.72 -18.54 4.78
CA ASP A 776 -35.81 -19.77 4.01
C ASP A 776 -34.57 -20.68 4.17
N ASP A 777 -34.79 -21.96 4.50
CA ASP A 777 -33.81 -23.07 4.55
C ASP A 777 -32.45 -22.69 5.18
N SER A 778 -32.47 -22.08 6.37
CA SER A 778 -31.31 -21.46 7.03
C SER A 778 -31.27 -21.72 8.54
N SER A 779 -30.18 -21.37 9.23
CA SER A 779 -30.00 -21.61 10.68
C SER A 779 -29.70 -20.35 11.47
N VAL A 780 -30.29 -20.23 12.66
CA VAL A 780 -30.00 -19.18 13.65
C VAL A 780 -29.67 -19.83 14.98
N LYS A 781 -28.54 -19.43 15.55
CA LYS A 781 -28.04 -19.95 16.83
C LYS A 781 -27.42 -18.86 17.69
N ASP A 782 -27.67 -18.88 18.99
CA ASP A 782 -27.01 -17.98 19.95
C ASP A 782 -27.18 -16.49 19.59
N CYS A 783 -28.38 -16.09 19.17
CA CYS A 783 -28.65 -14.73 18.70
C CYS A 783 -29.67 -13.99 19.56
N TYR A 784 -29.70 -12.65 19.46
CA TYR A 784 -30.77 -11.89 20.12
C TYR A 784 -31.16 -10.58 19.45
N SER A 785 -32.40 -10.14 19.68
CA SER A 785 -32.86 -8.80 19.27
C SER A 785 -33.61 -8.06 20.36
N THR A 786 -33.35 -6.76 20.47
CA THR A 786 -34.15 -5.81 21.28
C THR A 786 -34.87 -4.78 20.42
N ALA A 787 -34.98 -5.01 19.11
CA ALA A 787 -35.58 -4.07 18.18
C ALA A 787 -37.07 -3.85 18.44
N ILE A 788 -37.57 -2.68 18.07
CA ILE A 788 -39.00 -2.42 17.96
C ILE A 788 -39.42 -2.88 16.58
N VAL A 789 -40.36 -3.82 16.47
CA VAL A 789 -40.75 -4.45 15.20
C VAL A 789 -42.22 -4.12 14.89
N LYS A 790 -42.47 -3.70 13.64
CA LYS A 790 -43.80 -3.44 13.11
C LYS A 790 -43.96 -4.01 11.70
N ALA A 791 -45.06 -4.70 11.44
CA ALA A 791 -45.47 -5.02 10.07
C ALA A 791 -46.99 -5.05 9.90
N ASN A 792 -47.44 -4.97 8.63
CA ASN A 792 -48.87 -5.00 8.30
C ASN A 792 -49.40 -6.41 8.02
N ASP A 793 -48.56 -7.40 7.64
CA ASP A 793 -48.98 -8.78 7.37
C ASP A 793 -48.39 -9.81 8.36
N THR A 794 -47.07 -10.04 8.35
CA THR A 794 -46.42 -10.98 9.27
C THR A 794 -45.42 -10.26 10.17
N VAL A 795 -45.57 -10.41 11.49
CA VAL A 795 -44.62 -9.81 12.46
C VAL A 795 -44.11 -10.85 13.45
N GLY A 796 -42.79 -10.88 13.64
CA GLY A 796 -42.16 -11.71 14.65
C GLY A 796 -41.05 -11.02 15.41
N GLY A 797 -40.84 -11.42 16.65
CA GLY A 797 -39.77 -10.86 17.49
C GLY A 797 -38.38 -11.10 16.89
N LEU A 798 -38.07 -12.34 16.47
CA LEU A 798 -36.80 -12.66 15.81
C LEU A 798 -36.96 -12.79 14.30
N VAL A 799 -37.94 -13.56 13.84
CA VAL A 799 -38.15 -13.89 12.42
C VAL A 799 -39.54 -13.44 11.98
N GLY A 800 -39.66 -12.70 10.88
CA GLY A 800 -40.94 -12.19 10.37
C GLY A 800 -41.79 -13.22 9.62
N ASP A 801 -41.19 -13.97 8.70
CA ASP A 801 -41.80 -15.12 8.00
C ASP A 801 -40.80 -16.29 7.93
N LEU A 802 -41.29 -17.49 8.18
CA LEU A 802 -40.49 -18.69 8.39
C LEU A 802 -40.88 -19.83 7.44
N SER A 803 -39.89 -20.37 6.71
CA SER A 803 -40.04 -21.61 5.96
C SER A 803 -39.91 -22.86 6.83
N THR A 804 -40.52 -23.97 6.38
CA THR A 804 -40.59 -25.23 7.15
C THR A 804 -39.25 -25.97 7.38
N LEU A 805 -38.16 -25.58 6.71
CA LEU A 805 -36.85 -26.25 6.83
C LEU A 805 -35.85 -25.51 7.73
N SER A 806 -36.17 -24.30 8.17
CA SER A 806 -35.25 -23.46 8.93
C SER A 806 -35.18 -23.85 10.42
N THR A 807 -34.06 -23.54 11.08
CA THR A 807 -33.81 -23.88 12.50
C THR A 807 -33.52 -22.63 13.34
N LEU A 808 -33.99 -22.64 14.59
CA LEU A 808 -33.79 -21.54 15.54
C LEU A 808 -33.45 -22.14 16.92
N GLU A 809 -32.20 -21.92 17.36
CA GLU A 809 -31.61 -22.50 18.56
C GLU A 809 -31.07 -21.42 19.51
N SER A 810 -31.25 -21.60 20.81
CA SER A 810 -30.57 -20.82 21.88
C SER A 810 -30.58 -19.29 21.67
N SER A 811 -31.72 -18.74 21.24
CA SER A 811 -31.84 -17.32 20.87
C SER A 811 -32.98 -16.62 21.62
N TYR A 812 -32.90 -15.30 21.82
CA TYR A 812 -33.94 -14.56 22.56
C TYR A 812 -34.37 -13.23 21.95
N PHE A 813 -35.63 -12.87 22.15
CA PHE A 813 -36.18 -11.56 21.84
C PHE A 813 -36.60 -10.80 23.10
N ALA A 814 -36.19 -9.54 23.20
CA ALA A 814 -36.54 -8.64 24.30
C ALA A 814 -36.91 -7.22 23.80
N GLY A 815 -37.37 -7.12 22.56
CA GLY A 815 -37.85 -5.89 21.94
C GLY A 815 -39.38 -5.77 21.99
N LYS A 816 -39.93 -4.71 21.38
CA LYS A 816 -41.37 -4.45 21.31
C LYS A 816 -41.94 -4.90 19.97
N VAL A 817 -43.11 -5.56 19.98
CA VAL A 817 -43.84 -5.95 18.75
C VAL A 817 -45.15 -5.18 18.65
N SER A 818 -45.43 -4.64 17.47
CA SER A 818 -46.68 -3.96 17.12
C SER A 818 -47.15 -4.41 15.73
N PHE A 819 -48.47 -4.47 15.50
CA PHE A 819 -49.05 -4.94 14.24
C PHE A 819 -50.39 -4.26 13.96
N ASP A 820 -50.79 -4.22 12.69
CA ASP A 820 -52.06 -3.65 12.26
C ASP A 820 -53.19 -4.73 12.29
N ASP A 821 -54.46 -4.29 12.32
CA ASP A 821 -55.64 -5.15 12.42
C ASP A 821 -55.73 -6.13 11.23
N GLY A 822 -55.50 -7.43 11.48
CA GLY A 822 -55.54 -8.49 10.47
C GLY A 822 -54.20 -9.19 10.19
N ALA A 823 -53.09 -8.68 10.74
CA ALA A 823 -51.78 -9.30 10.66
C ALA A 823 -51.71 -10.64 11.42
N THR A 824 -50.83 -11.55 10.98
CA THR A 824 -50.40 -12.73 11.74
C THR A 824 -49.17 -12.38 12.58
N ALA A 825 -49.34 -12.37 13.90
CA ALA A 825 -48.28 -11.97 14.83
C ALA A 825 -47.77 -13.15 15.66
N SER A 826 -46.48 -13.15 16.02
CA SER A 826 -46.03 -13.85 17.22
C SER A 826 -44.85 -13.21 17.95
N SER A 827 -44.57 -13.72 19.15
CA SER A 827 -43.51 -13.24 20.03
C SER A 827 -42.09 -13.57 19.55
N LEU A 828 -41.90 -14.65 18.77
CA LEU A 828 -40.58 -15.05 18.25
C LEU A 828 -40.56 -15.21 16.72
N ILE A 829 -41.63 -15.75 16.13
CA ILE A 829 -41.75 -16.12 14.71
C ILE A 829 -43.09 -15.64 14.13
N GLY A 830 -43.12 -14.58 13.33
CA GLY A 830 -44.32 -14.24 12.55
C GLY A 830 -44.55 -15.28 11.45
N GLY A 831 -45.81 -15.48 11.02
CA GLY A 831 -46.22 -16.30 9.86
C GLY A 831 -45.47 -17.63 9.57
N ILE A 832 -46.15 -18.78 9.66
CA ILE A 832 -45.60 -20.03 9.07
C ILE A 832 -46.15 -20.19 7.65
N SER A 833 -45.35 -19.78 6.66
CA SER A 833 -45.60 -20.03 5.25
C SER A 833 -45.50 -21.53 4.93
N GLY A 834 -46.61 -22.25 5.09
CA GLY A 834 -46.77 -23.66 4.70
C GLY A 834 -47.15 -24.62 5.83
N SER A 835 -48.45 -24.93 5.94
CA SER A 835 -49.01 -26.16 6.54
C SER A 835 -48.44 -26.63 7.90
N ALA A 836 -49.16 -26.33 8.99
CA ALA A 836 -49.38 -27.15 10.21
C ALA A 836 -48.19 -27.89 10.90
N ASN A 837 -46.95 -27.64 10.51
CA ASN A 837 -45.75 -28.20 11.11
C ASN A 837 -44.88 -27.05 11.59
N VAL A 838 -44.63 -27.08 12.90
CA VAL A 838 -43.64 -26.27 13.63
C VAL A 838 -42.29 -26.33 12.89
N PRO A 839 -41.43 -25.28 12.94
CA PRO A 839 -40.03 -25.37 12.50
C PRO A 839 -39.41 -26.72 12.84
N ALA A 840 -38.56 -27.24 11.95
CA ALA A 840 -37.93 -28.56 12.09
C ALA A 840 -37.19 -28.73 13.45
N ALA A 841 -36.78 -27.63 14.10
CA ALA A 841 -36.50 -27.55 15.54
C ALA A 841 -36.53 -26.09 16.02
N LEU A 842 -37.46 -25.73 16.92
CA LEU A 842 -37.31 -24.58 17.81
C LEU A 842 -36.76 -25.13 19.13
N ASP A 843 -35.49 -24.85 19.43
CA ASP A 843 -34.82 -25.38 20.60
C ASP A 843 -34.32 -24.25 21.51
N ASP A 844 -34.69 -24.30 22.78
CA ASP A 844 -34.19 -23.38 23.82
C ASP A 844 -34.27 -21.87 23.51
N CYS A 845 -35.33 -21.41 22.84
CA CYS A 845 -35.55 -19.98 22.54
C CYS A 845 -36.50 -19.28 23.53
N LEU A 846 -36.21 -18.01 23.85
CA LEU A 846 -36.87 -17.24 24.92
C LEU A 846 -37.51 -15.92 24.44
N TYR A 847 -38.65 -15.54 25.01
CA TYR A 847 -39.24 -14.21 24.82
C TYR A 847 -39.84 -13.61 26.10
N SER A 848 -39.97 -12.28 26.16
CA SER A 848 -40.68 -11.57 27.23
C SER A 848 -42.09 -11.15 26.81
N TYR A 849 -43.10 -11.59 27.57
CA TYR A 849 -44.51 -11.28 27.33
C TYR A 849 -44.87 -9.79 27.52
N GLU A 850 -44.06 -9.04 28.28
CA GLU A 850 -44.34 -7.62 28.62
C GLU A 850 -44.24 -6.65 27.44
N PHE A 851 -43.79 -7.12 26.26
CA PHE A 851 -43.46 -6.27 25.11
C PHE A 851 -44.34 -6.50 23.87
N ILE A 852 -45.49 -7.16 24.03
CA ILE A 852 -46.50 -7.33 22.99
C ILE A 852 -47.65 -6.35 23.29
N GLU A 853 -47.83 -5.31 22.46
CA GLU A 853 -48.97 -4.39 22.61
C GLU A 853 -50.28 -4.99 22.06
N ASP A 854 -51.40 -4.62 22.69
CA ASP A 854 -52.79 -4.94 22.30
C ASP A 854 -53.28 -6.40 22.37
N VAL A 855 -52.92 -7.13 23.43
CA VAL A 855 -53.76 -8.25 23.88
C VAL A 855 -54.92 -7.71 24.72
N ASP A 856 -55.92 -7.09 24.08
CA ASP A 856 -57.17 -6.77 24.77
C ASP A 856 -57.83 -8.09 25.19
N THR A 857 -57.86 -8.34 26.50
CA THR A 857 -58.14 -9.65 27.12
C THR A 857 -59.56 -10.19 26.89
N GLU A 858 -60.39 -9.51 26.10
CA GLU A 858 -61.80 -9.87 25.88
C GLU A 858 -62.12 -10.43 24.48
N THR A 859 -61.20 -10.36 23.51
CA THR A 859 -61.33 -11.06 22.21
C THR A 859 -59.99 -11.64 21.75
N PRO A 860 -59.78 -12.97 21.73
CA PRO A 860 -58.55 -13.53 21.21
C PRO A 860 -58.46 -13.25 19.70
N TYR A 861 -57.46 -12.46 19.29
CA TYR A 861 -57.09 -12.32 17.88
C TYR A 861 -56.76 -13.71 17.32
N SER A 862 -57.43 -14.10 16.23
CA SER A 862 -57.42 -15.45 15.67
C SER A 862 -56.10 -15.89 15.01
N GLY A 863 -55.01 -15.15 15.22
CA GLY A 863 -53.73 -15.33 14.53
C GLY A 863 -52.47 -15.25 15.40
N LEU A 864 -52.57 -15.01 16.72
CA LEU A 864 -51.40 -14.95 17.60
C LEU A 864 -50.96 -16.37 18.02
N VAL A 865 -49.78 -16.82 17.55
CA VAL A 865 -49.21 -18.14 17.89
C VAL A 865 -47.93 -17.98 18.70
N LEU A 866 -48.01 -18.04 20.03
CA LEU A 866 -46.82 -17.96 20.89
C LEU A 866 -45.97 -19.22 20.73
N LEU A 867 -44.75 -19.07 20.20
CA LEU A 867 -43.78 -20.15 19.97
C LEU A 867 -42.52 -19.86 20.80
N GLY A 868 -42.11 -20.78 21.68
CA GLY A 868 -40.91 -20.68 22.53
C GLY A 868 -41.20 -20.66 24.03
N ILE A 869 -40.16 -20.46 24.85
CA ILE A 869 -40.27 -20.44 26.31
C ILE A 869 -40.60 -19.01 26.77
N GLU A 870 -41.78 -18.85 27.37
CA GLU A 870 -42.25 -17.58 27.93
C GLU A 870 -41.56 -17.26 29.26
N THR A 871 -41.13 -16.00 29.46
CA THR A 871 -40.65 -15.54 30.76
C THR A 871 -40.84 -14.03 30.96
N SER A 872 -40.67 -13.50 32.17
CA SER A 872 -40.72 -12.05 32.41
C SER A 872 -39.40 -11.37 32.06
N SER A 873 -39.44 -10.08 31.71
CA SER A 873 -38.25 -9.25 31.50
C SER A 873 -37.32 -9.28 32.72
N ALA A 874 -37.89 -9.33 33.92
CA ALA A 874 -37.16 -9.43 35.19
C ALA A 874 -36.50 -10.80 35.41
N ASN A 875 -37.05 -11.88 34.86
CA ASN A 875 -36.48 -13.22 34.95
C ASN A 875 -35.37 -13.44 33.92
N MET A 876 -35.49 -12.89 32.71
CA MET A 876 -34.39 -12.92 31.73
C MET A 876 -33.12 -12.21 32.23
N LYS A 877 -33.25 -11.25 33.16
CA LYS A 877 -32.14 -10.50 33.75
C LYS A 877 -31.47 -11.18 34.95
N LYS A 878 -31.87 -12.41 35.30
CA LYS A 878 -31.37 -13.18 36.44
C LYS A 878 -30.63 -14.43 35.99
N ILE A 879 -29.45 -14.66 36.57
CA ILE A 879 -28.69 -15.90 36.40
C ILE A 879 -29.48 -17.07 37.01
N GLY A 880 -29.79 -18.08 36.20
CA GLY A 880 -30.26 -19.39 36.68
C GLY A 880 -31.75 -19.51 37.01
N THR A 881 -32.62 -18.62 36.53
CA THR A 881 -34.09 -18.80 36.65
C THR A 881 -34.82 -18.40 35.37
N TYR A 882 -34.76 -19.25 34.35
CA TYR A 882 -35.76 -19.32 33.29
C TYR A 882 -36.77 -20.36 33.76
N LEU A 883 -37.85 -19.91 34.41
CA LEU A 883 -38.91 -20.77 34.90
C LEU A 883 -40.18 -20.40 34.15
N ASN A 884 -40.90 -21.38 33.62
CA ASN A 884 -42.35 -21.27 33.53
C ASN A 884 -42.90 -21.13 34.97
N GLU A 885 -43.93 -20.32 35.19
CA GLU A 885 -44.66 -20.32 36.46
C GLU A 885 -45.28 -21.71 36.68
N GLY A 886 -44.56 -22.67 37.28
CA GLY A 886 -45.11 -24.00 37.49
C GLY A 886 -44.16 -25.11 37.92
N ASP A 887 -43.18 -25.51 37.11
CA ASP A 887 -42.42 -26.74 37.35
C ASP A 887 -41.01 -26.74 36.70
N SER A 888 -40.02 -27.23 37.47
CA SER A 888 -38.63 -27.63 37.12
C SER A 888 -37.68 -26.61 36.46
N PRO A 889 -36.38 -26.55 36.85
CA PRO A 889 -35.42 -25.62 36.26
C PRO A 889 -35.06 -25.98 34.81
N LEU A 890 -35.31 -25.07 33.86
CA LEU A 890 -34.90 -25.11 32.45
C LEU A 890 -33.39 -24.84 32.29
N VAL A 891 -32.54 -25.62 32.95
CA VAL A 891 -31.17 -25.76 32.44
C VAL A 891 -31.24 -26.90 31.44
N SER A 892 -31.73 -26.64 30.24
CA SER A 892 -31.19 -27.39 29.10
C SER A 892 -29.72 -27.00 29.02
N ALA A 893 -28.88 -27.98 28.71
CA ALA A 893 -27.43 -27.85 28.74
C ALA A 893 -26.85 -26.91 27.64
N SER A 894 -27.70 -26.10 27.01
CA SER A 894 -27.47 -25.43 25.73
C SER A 894 -26.99 -23.99 25.89
N TRP A 895 -27.51 -23.24 26.88
CA TRP A 895 -27.05 -21.88 27.19
C TRP A 895 -25.90 -21.94 28.21
N ASP A 896 -24.65 -22.02 27.74
CA ASP A 896 -23.47 -21.88 28.60
C ASP A 896 -23.33 -20.41 29.04
N ILE A 897 -23.97 -20.04 30.17
CA ILE A 897 -24.01 -18.68 30.71
C ILE A 897 -23.10 -18.55 31.93
N THR A 898 -22.19 -17.57 31.91
CA THR A 898 -21.33 -17.22 33.06
C THR A 898 -21.64 -15.84 33.64
N THR A 899 -21.00 -15.52 34.77
CA THR A 899 -21.14 -14.22 35.46
C THR A 899 -19.97 -13.27 35.20
N ASP A 900 -18.95 -13.72 34.49
CA ASP A 900 -17.80 -12.92 34.08
C ASP A 900 -17.51 -13.09 32.58
N SER A 901 -17.00 -12.05 31.93
CA SER A 901 -16.68 -12.10 30.50
C SER A 901 -15.39 -12.87 30.19
N LYS A 902 -14.89 -13.71 31.11
CA LYS A 902 -13.57 -14.35 31.04
C LYS A 902 -13.58 -15.82 31.45
N ALA A 903 -14.23 -16.67 30.66
CA ALA A 903 -13.65 -17.90 30.08
C ALA A 903 -14.73 -18.84 29.51
N GLY A 904 -14.57 -19.27 28.25
CA GLY A 904 -15.10 -20.52 27.69
C GLY A 904 -16.58 -20.59 27.35
N SER A 905 -17.40 -19.67 27.85
CA SER A 905 -18.87 -19.66 27.69
C SER A 905 -19.33 -18.68 26.61
N THR A 906 -20.30 -19.07 25.78
CA THR A 906 -20.89 -18.20 24.73
C THR A 906 -21.63 -17.00 25.31
N TRP A 907 -22.29 -17.17 26.46
CA TRP A 907 -23.10 -16.13 27.09
C TRP A 907 -22.54 -15.68 28.44
N PHE A 908 -22.77 -14.42 28.80
CA PHE A 908 -22.58 -13.92 30.16
C PHE A 908 -23.73 -13.00 30.59
N ILE A 909 -24.03 -12.94 31.89
CA ILE A 909 -25.04 -12.04 32.46
C ILE A 909 -24.39 -11.10 33.48
N LEU A 910 -24.60 -9.80 33.30
CA LEU A 910 -24.33 -8.78 34.31
C LEU A 910 -25.60 -8.54 35.15
N ALA A 911 -25.43 -8.29 36.45
CA ALA A 911 -26.55 -8.12 37.36
C ALA A 911 -27.53 -7.03 36.88
N GLY A 912 -28.79 -7.44 36.63
CA GLY A 912 -29.86 -6.53 36.18
C GLY A 912 -29.88 -6.26 34.68
N GLN A 913 -29.03 -6.91 33.87
CA GLN A 913 -29.01 -6.80 32.41
C GLN A 913 -29.44 -8.11 31.76
N TYR A 914 -29.90 -8.02 30.51
CA TYR A 914 -30.14 -9.21 29.68
C TYR A 914 -28.84 -9.96 29.38
N PRO A 915 -28.89 -11.28 29.07
CA PRO A 915 -27.71 -12.05 28.65
C PRO A 915 -27.03 -11.39 27.46
N LYS A 916 -25.70 -11.41 27.44
CA LYS A 916 -24.87 -10.85 26.36
C LYS A 916 -23.89 -11.89 25.86
N LEU A 917 -23.53 -11.77 24.59
CA LEU A 917 -22.56 -12.65 23.94
C LEU A 917 -21.14 -12.31 24.35
N THR A 918 -20.36 -13.30 24.75
CA THR A 918 -18.98 -13.15 25.26
C THR A 918 -18.01 -12.66 24.17
N ALA A 919 -18.19 -13.07 22.92
CA ALA A 919 -17.35 -12.68 21.77
C ALA A 919 -17.32 -11.17 21.47
N THR A 920 -18.29 -10.41 22.01
CA THR A 920 -18.49 -8.98 21.74
C THR A 920 -17.74 -8.06 22.72
N TYR A 921 -17.09 -8.61 23.76
CA TYR A 921 -16.43 -7.83 24.81
C TYR A 921 -14.93 -7.61 24.54
N VAL A 922 -14.57 -6.45 23.97
CA VAL A 922 -13.19 -5.95 23.95
C VAL A 922 -12.96 -5.06 25.19
N PRO A 923 -12.13 -5.46 26.18
CA PRO A 923 -11.82 -4.59 27.30
C PRO A 923 -11.12 -3.31 26.79
N PRO A 924 -11.42 -2.12 27.35
CA PRO A 924 -10.78 -0.88 26.90
C PRO A 924 -9.27 -1.00 27.05
N ALA A 925 -8.55 -0.81 25.93
CA ALA A 925 -7.10 -0.70 25.93
C ALA A 925 -6.71 0.48 26.84
N LYS A 926 -5.98 0.19 27.93
CA LYS A 926 -5.36 1.23 28.74
C LYS A 926 -4.30 1.93 27.90
N SER A 927 -4.63 3.08 27.31
CA SER A 927 -3.63 4.02 26.82
C SER A 927 -3.00 4.74 28.01
N SER A 928 -1.69 4.58 28.15
CA SER A 928 -0.86 5.37 29.07
C SER A 928 -0.58 6.73 28.42
N GLY A 929 -1.15 7.80 28.98
CA GLY A 929 -0.81 9.19 28.60
C GLY A 929 -1.73 10.19 29.30
N GLY A 930 -1.21 10.89 30.30
CA GLY A 930 -1.99 11.73 31.22
C GLY A 930 -2.52 13.04 30.63
N GLY A 931 -3.69 13.45 31.13
CA GLY A 931 -4.30 14.76 30.94
C GLY A 931 -5.75 14.73 31.41
N GLY A 932 -6.02 15.22 32.62
CA GLY A 932 -7.31 15.10 33.29
C GLY A 932 -8.46 15.86 32.60
N GLY A 933 -9.58 15.17 32.47
CA GLY A 933 -10.87 15.70 32.02
C GLY A 933 -11.87 14.54 31.94
N THR A 934 -12.59 14.29 33.02
CA THR A 934 -13.57 13.19 33.13
C THR A 934 -14.77 13.45 32.22
N GLY A 935 -14.81 12.75 31.08
CA GLY A 935 -15.98 12.58 30.24
C GLY A 935 -15.99 11.14 29.74
N GLY A 936 -16.42 10.21 30.60
CA GLY A 936 -16.57 8.80 30.23
C GLY A 936 -17.70 8.64 29.23
N ALA A 937 -17.37 8.22 28.01
CA ALA A 937 -18.35 7.67 27.09
C ALA A 937 -18.90 6.38 27.72
N THR A 938 -20.10 6.51 28.28
CA THR A 938 -20.88 5.39 28.80
C THR A 938 -21.71 4.90 27.63
N ILE A 939 -21.64 3.61 27.29
CA ILE A 939 -22.68 3.00 26.46
C ILE A 939 -23.98 3.18 27.25
N VAL A 940 -24.90 3.97 26.72
CA VAL A 940 -26.18 4.29 27.35
C VAL A 940 -27.05 3.05 27.32
N ASP A 941 -27.40 2.57 28.51
CA ASP A 941 -28.51 1.65 28.76
C ASP A 941 -29.79 2.50 28.85
N PRO A 942 -30.80 2.32 27.98
CA PRO A 942 -32.04 3.10 28.07
C PRO A 942 -33.06 2.57 29.10
N SER A 943 -32.71 1.67 30.02
CA SER A 943 -33.71 1.04 30.91
C SER A 943 -33.85 1.60 32.35
N SER A 944 -33.38 2.82 32.66
CA SER A 944 -33.64 3.44 33.98
C SER A 944 -34.72 4.54 33.94
N PRO A 945 -35.85 4.41 34.65
CA PRO A 945 -36.72 5.55 34.95
C PRO A 945 -36.17 6.27 36.18
N THR A 946 -35.63 7.47 36.03
CA THR A 946 -35.39 8.37 37.18
C THR A 946 -36.63 9.22 37.45
N PRO A 947 -37.16 9.26 38.68
CA PRO A 947 -38.25 10.16 39.06
C PRO A 947 -37.76 11.60 39.17
N GLY A 948 -38.66 12.54 38.86
CA GLY A 948 -38.35 13.95 38.63
C GLY A 948 -37.86 14.78 39.83
N ALA A 949 -37.39 15.97 39.47
CA ALA A 949 -37.36 17.13 40.35
C ALA A 949 -37.73 18.37 39.53
N ASP A 950 -38.86 18.97 39.89
CA ASP A 950 -39.30 20.31 39.49
C ASP A 950 -38.24 21.38 39.81
N GLY A 951 -38.21 22.45 39.00
CA GLY A 951 -37.35 23.61 39.31
C GLY A 951 -37.32 24.76 38.29
N ALA A 952 -38.48 25.25 37.86
CA ALA A 952 -38.88 26.64 37.55
C ALA A 952 -37.93 27.70 36.91
N PHE A 953 -38.61 28.56 36.12
CA PHE A 953 -38.28 29.92 35.60
C PHE A 953 -37.52 30.00 34.26
N GLY A 954 -38.00 30.72 33.24
CA GLY A 954 -39.11 31.68 33.17
C GLY A 954 -39.40 32.15 31.73
N ASP A 955 -40.49 32.91 31.66
CA ASP A 955 -41.28 33.33 30.50
C ASP A 955 -40.57 34.21 29.45
N GLY A 956 -41.14 34.26 28.24
CA GLY A 956 -40.68 35.17 27.17
C GLY A 956 -41.44 35.08 25.84
N GLU A 957 -42.78 35.08 25.91
CA GLU A 957 -43.78 35.56 24.96
C GLU A 957 -43.42 36.10 23.53
N LEU A 958 -44.26 35.66 22.57
CA LEU A 958 -44.98 36.41 21.51
C LEU A 958 -44.56 36.36 20.02
N GLY A 959 -45.50 35.81 19.24
CA GLY A 959 -46.07 36.40 18.00
C GLY A 959 -45.60 35.76 16.69
N GLY A 960 -46.46 35.30 15.77
CA GLY A 960 -47.90 35.41 15.63
C GLY A 960 -48.38 34.72 14.35
N ASP A 961 -49.70 34.60 14.25
CA ASP A 961 -50.55 33.84 13.34
C ASP A 961 -50.45 34.08 11.81
N GLY A 962 -51.03 33.12 11.06
CA GLY A 962 -51.73 33.36 9.78
C GLY A 962 -51.63 32.18 8.81
N ALA A 963 -52.39 31.08 8.96
CA ALA A 963 -53.80 30.88 8.57
C ALA A 963 -54.09 30.85 7.04
N LEU A 964 -54.53 29.66 6.61
CA LEU A 964 -55.58 29.33 5.63
C LEU A 964 -55.35 29.48 4.11
N GLY A 965 -55.74 28.42 3.38
CA GLY A 965 -55.97 28.42 1.94
C GLY A 965 -56.38 27.07 1.37
N ASP A 966 -57.62 26.66 1.61
CA ASP A 966 -58.34 25.59 0.89
C ASP A 966 -58.51 25.95 -0.61
N GLY A 967 -58.58 24.93 -1.47
CA GLY A 967 -58.94 25.14 -2.89
C GLY A 967 -58.94 23.88 -3.76
N ALA A 968 -60.07 23.17 -3.76
CA ALA A 968 -60.40 22.12 -4.74
C ALA A 968 -61.03 22.69 -6.03
N LEU A 969 -61.20 21.80 -7.02
CA LEU A 969 -61.90 21.90 -8.34
C LEU A 969 -60.99 22.35 -9.50
N GLY A 970 -60.91 21.69 -10.65
CA GLY A 970 -61.62 20.55 -11.25
C GLY A 970 -61.49 20.62 -12.78
N GLY A 971 -61.75 19.52 -13.50
CA GLY A 971 -62.19 19.55 -14.91
C GLY A 971 -61.32 18.83 -15.94
N ASP A 972 -61.57 17.53 -16.08
CA ASP A 972 -62.04 16.80 -17.27
C ASP A 972 -61.46 17.04 -18.68
N GLY A 973 -61.19 15.93 -19.38
CA GLY A 973 -60.89 15.91 -20.82
C GLY A 973 -60.70 14.53 -21.48
N GLU A 974 -61.50 13.53 -21.09
CA GLU A 974 -62.20 12.49 -21.88
C GLU A 974 -61.65 11.88 -23.21
N LEU A 975 -61.93 10.55 -23.35
CA LEU A 975 -62.11 9.68 -24.54
C LEU A 975 -60.85 9.03 -25.19
N GLY A 976 -60.80 7.73 -25.49
CA GLY A 976 -61.76 6.61 -25.43
C GLY A 976 -61.01 5.29 -25.69
N ALA A 977 -61.37 4.21 -25.00
CA ALA A 977 -62.18 3.09 -25.53
C ALA A 977 -61.48 2.22 -26.59
N ASP A 978 -61.09 0.99 -26.21
CA ASP A 978 -61.73 -0.25 -26.66
C ASP A 978 -60.86 -1.50 -26.40
N GLY A 979 -61.52 -2.59 -25.99
CA GLY A 979 -61.22 -3.92 -26.53
C GLY A 979 -60.18 -4.80 -25.85
N MET A 980 -60.62 -5.55 -24.83
CA MET A 980 -60.32 -6.99 -24.68
C MET A 980 -60.45 -7.75 -26.03
N PRO A 981 -60.01 -9.03 -26.21
CA PRO A 981 -59.42 -9.98 -25.23
C PRO A 981 -58.40 -11.04 -25.83
N ILE A 982 -57.98 -12.00 -24.98
CA ILE A 982 -57.71 -13.45 -25.28
C ILE A 982 -56.54 -13.79 -26.23
N SER A 983 -55.48 -14.47 -25.80
CA SER A 983 -55.24 -15.94 -25.76
C SER A 983 -53.72 -16.08 -25.93
N GLY A 984 -52.98 -17.04 -25.38
CA GLY A 984 -53.24 -18.45 -25.19
C GLY A 984 -52.05 -19.23 -25.75
N ASP A 985 -51.79 -20.38 -25.15
CA ASP A 985 -50.95 -21.49 -25.61
C ASP A 985 -49.42 -21.36 -25.62
N SER A 986 -48.83 -22.05 -24.64
CA SER A 986 -48.31 -23.44 -24.74
C SER A 986 -47.54 -23.86 -25.99
N GLY A 987 -46.55 -24.75 -25.76
CA GLY A 987 -45.98 -25.61 -26.79
C GLY A 987 -44.46 -25.46 -26.90
N SER A 988 -43.68 -26.21 -26.12
CA SER A 988 -43.32 -27.62 -26.36
C SER A 988 -42.01 -27.81 -27.14
N GLY A 989 -41.12 -28.57 -26.50
CA GLY A 989 -40.24 -29.56 -27.15
C GLY A 989 -39.00 -29.02 -27.84
N SER A 990 -37.91 -29.77 -27.92
CA SER A 990 -37.68 -31.17 -27.54
C SER A 990 -36.21 -31.50 -27.76
N ALA A 991 -35.71 -32.51 -27.04
CA ALA A 991 -34.76 -33.52 -27.52
C ALA A 991 -33.34 -33.01 -27.87
N THR A 992 -32.22 -33.67 -27.62
CA THR A 992 -31.78 -35.04 -27.27
C THR A 992 -30.25 -34.86 -27.20
N GLY A 993 -29.47 -35.38 -26.26
CA GLY A 993 -29.37 -36.76 -25.83
C GLY A 993 -27.91 -37.23 -26.05
N ASN A 994 -27.36 -37.88 -25.01
CA ASN A 994 -26.21 -38.80 -25.01
C ASN A 994 -24.79 -38.26 -25.30
N ALA A 995 -23.72 -38.76 -24.66
CA ALA A 995 -23.59 -39.71 -23.56
C ALA A 995 -22.13 -39.77 -23.05
N SER A 996 -22.01 -40.15 -21.78
CA SER A 996 -21.04 -41.11 -21.19
C SER A 996 -19.53 -40.87 -21.28
N SER A 997 -18.89 -40.68 -20.13
CA SER A 997 -18.19 -41.73 -19.36
C SER A 997 -17.73 -41.10 -18.03
N GLY A 998 -17.79 -41.71 -16.85
CA GLY A 998 -18.03 -43.09 -16.45
C GLY A 998 -16.89 -43.57 -15.54
N GLY A 999 -17.06 -43.47 -14.21
CA GLY A 999 -16.19 -44.07 -13.18
C GLY A 999 -16.24 -43.29 -11.86
N LYS A 1000 -17.19 -43.51 -10.92
CA LYS A 1000 -17.29 -44.57 -9.89
C LYS A 1000 -16.03 -44.79 -9.04
N TYR A 1001 -16.03 -44.37 -7.77
CA TYR A 1001 -16.32 -45.15 -6.54
C TYR A 1001 -16.09 -44.20 -5.33
N VAL A 1002 -17.11 -43.79 -4.57
CA VAL A 1002 -17.67 -44.40 -3.33
C VAL A 1002 -16.70 -44.41 -2.14
N GLY A 1003 -17.08 -43.67 -1.10
CA GLY A 1003 -17.29 -44.22 0.24
C GLY A 1003 -16.19 -44.01 1.28
N ASP A 1004 -16.49 -43.13 2.22
CA ASP A 1004 -16.63 -43.43 3.66
C ASP A 1004 -15.83 -42.54 4.62
N ASP A 1005 -16.62 -41.94 5.51
CA ASP A 1005 -16.30 -41.48 6.86
C ASP A 1005 -15.34 -42.41 7.61
N GLN A 1006 -14.41 -41.83 8.38
CA GLN A 1006 -14.50 -41.86 9.86
C GLN A 1006 -13.23 -41.30 10.54
N LYS A 1007 -13.50 -40.53 11.60
CA LYS A 1007 -12.69 -40.23 12.79
C LYS A 1007 -11.66 -41.32 13.15
N LEU A 1008 -10.41 -40.93 13.49
CA LEU A 1008 -9.86 -41.18 14.84
C LEU A 1008 -8.48 -40.55 15.13
N SER A 1009 -8.37 -40.15 16.38
CA SER A 1009 -7.27 -39.62 17.18
C SER A 1009 -6.02 -40.50 17.41
N ARG A 1010 -4.89 -39.82 17.70
CA ARG A 1010 -3.79 -40.13 18.66
C ARG A 1010 -3.13 -41.52 18.69
N LYS A 1011 -1.79 -41.57 18.49
CA LYS A 1011 -0.75 -42.20 19.36
C LYS A 1011 0.67 -41.97 18.78
N ILE A 1012 1.58 -41.29 19.50
CA ILE A 1012 2.68 -41.81 20.36
C ILE A 1012 3.84 -42.52 19.61
N LEU A 1013 4.98 -41.80 19.57
CA LEU A 1013 6.37 -42.19 19.92
C LEU A 1013 6.87 -43.63 19.64
N ALA A 1014 7.91 -43.74 18.79
CA ALA A 1014 9.27 -44.27 19.08
C ALA A 1014 9.92 -45.02 17.89
N GLY A 1015 11.22 -44.75 17.63
CA GLY A 1015 12.14 -45.75 17.07
C GLY A 1015 13.08 -45.34 15.92
N PHE A 1016 14.24 -44.77 16.28
CA PHE A 1016 15.58 -44.77 15.64
C PHE A 1016 15.82 -45.49 14.29
N SER A 1017 16.56 -44.84 13.38
CA SER A 1017 17.98 -45.20 13.07
C SER A 1017 18.66 -44.26 12.05
N ASN A 1018 19.90 -43.89 12.38
CA ASN A 1018 20.98 -43.20 11.66
C ASN A 1018 21.01 -43.30 10.12
N GLU A 1019 21.32 -42.19 9.42
CA GLU A 1019 22.64 -41.92 8.81
C GLU A 1019 22.70 -40.52 8.12
N GLU A 1020 23.81 -39.84 8.38
CA GLU A 1020 24.52 -38.72 7.73
C GLU A 1020 23.83 -37.77 6.70
N GLY A 1021 23.91 -36.45 7.00
CA GLY A 1021 24.29 -35.43 6.00
C GLY A 1021 23.27 -34.35 5.64
N GLY A 1022 23.31 -33.20 6.33
CA GLY A 1022 22.70 -31.95 5.85
C GLY A 1022 22.02 -31.09 6.94
N ILE A 1023 22.77 -30.20 7.59
CA ILE A 1023 22.22 -29.28 8.59
C ILE A 1023 21.51 -28.11 7.88
N ASN A 1024 20.18 -28.03 8.01
CA ASN A 1024 19.32 -27.07 7.32
C ASN A 1024 19.13 -25.75 8.13
N ARG A 1025 18.95 -24.62 7.41
CA ARG A 1025 18.94 -23.22 7.94
C ARG A 1025 17.88 -22.93 9.02
N THR A 1026 16.88 -23.79 9.19
CA THR A 1026 15.80 -23.63 10.17
C THR A 1026 16.27 -23.80 11.63
N SER A 1027 17.42 -24.46 11.84
CA SER A 1027 17.96 -24.72 13.19
C SER A 1027 18.59 -23.47 13.85
N TYR A 1028 19.10 -22.52 13.05
CA TYR A 1028 19.65 -21.26 13.57
C TYR A 1028 18.55 -20.28 14.00
N LEU A 1029 17.38 -20.34 13.36
CA LEU A 1029 16.24 -19.48 13.71
C LEU A 1029 15.63 -19.89 15.06
N LEU A 1030 15.50 -21.20 15.32
CA LEU A 1030 15.01 -21.69 16.62
C LEU A 1030 16.01 -21.46 17.77
N ILE A 1031 17.32 -21.57 17.52
CA ILE A 1031 18.35 -21.27 18.54
C ILE A 1031 18.42 -19.75 18.80
N GLY A 1032 18.25 -18.92 17.77
CA GLY A 1032 18.19 -17.46 17.89
C GLY A 1032 16.98 -16.97 18.67
N ILE A 1033 15.78 -17.50 18.37
CA ILE A 1033 14.55 -17.17 19.10
C ILE A 1033 14.63 -17.66 20.56
N GLY A 1034 15.19 -18.84 20.80
CA GLY A 1034 15.42 -19.36 22.15
C GLY A 1034 16.35 -18.49 22.99
N LEU A 1035 17.43 -17.95 22.39
CA LEU A 1035 18.37 -17.07 23.08
C LEU A 1035 17.73 -15.71 23.42
N ILE A 1036 16.92 -15.16 22.52
CA ILE A 1036 16.20 -13.89 22.72
C ILE A 1036 15.17 -14.03 23.85
N ILE A 1037 14.43 -15.13 23.90
CA ILE A 1037 13.45 -15.38 24.98
C ILE A 1037 14.16 -15.49 26.34
N VAL A 1038 15.30 -16.17 26.41
CA VAL A 1038 16.08 -16.27 27.66
C VAL A 1038 16.63 -14.92 28.10
N ILE A 1039 17.12 -14.09 27.17
CA ILE A 1039 17.61 -12.73 27.46
C ILE A 1039 16.46 -11.83 27.95
N CYS A 1040 15.28 -11.91 27.33
CA CYS A 1040 14.09 -11.17 27.75
C CYS A 1040 13.58 -11.62 29.13
N CYS A 1041 13.58 -12.93 29.42
CA CYS A 1041 13.20 -13.45 30.74
C CYS A 1041 14.19 -13.03 31.84
N VAL A 1042 15.50 -13.01 31.55
CA VAL A 1042 16.53 -12.54 32.49
C VAL A 1042 16.44 -11.03 32.70
N ALA A 1043 16.18 -10.24 31.64
CA ALA A 1043 15.96 -8.80 31.74
C ALA A 1043 14.71 -8.47 32.56
N TYR A 1044 13.62 -9.20 32.36
CA TYR A 1044 12.38 -9.05 33.14
C TYR A 1044 12.56 -9.45 34.61
N TYR A 1045 13.29 -10.54 34.88
CA TYR A 1045 13.63 -10.96 36.25
C TYR A 1045 14.53 -9.95 36.97
N LEU A 1046 15.47 -9.31 36.26
CA LEU A 1046 16.34 -8.27 36.82
C LEU A 1046 15.60 -6.94 37.01
N TYR A 1047 14.63 -6.62 36.16
CA TYR A 1047 13.77 -5.44 36.31
C TYR A 1047 12.86 -5.56 37.54
N LYS A 1048 12.26 -6.73 37.77
CA LYS A 1048 11.36 -6.98 38.90
C LYS A 1048 12.05 -7.07 40.28
N LYS A 1049 13.39 -7.12 40.31
CA LYS A 1049 14.21 -7.15 41.53
C LYS A 1049 14.75 -5.76 41.92
N ARG A 1050 14.38 -4.72 41.15
CA ARG A 1050 14.75 -3.31 41.37
C ARG A 1050 13.59 -2.43 41.87
N GLU A 1051 12.39 -2.99 42.00
CA GLU A 1051 11.36 -2.52 42.95
C GLU A 1051 11.51 -3.29 44.27
#